data_AF-A0A2H3IXC6-F1
#
_entry.id   AF-A0A2H3IXC6-F1
#
_cell.length_a   1.000
_cell.length_b   1.000
_cell.length_c   1.000
_cell.angle_alpha   90.00
_cell.angle_beta   90.00
_cell.angle_gamma   90.00
#
_symmetry.space_group_name_H-M   'P 1'
#
loop_
_entity.id
_entity.type
_entity.pdbx_description
1 polymer ?
#
loop_
_entity_poly.entity_id
_entity_poly.type
_entity_poly.pdbx_seq_one_letter_code
_entity_poly.pdbx_strand_id
1 'polypeptide(L)'
;MAPVEPPIGALVEIPVGRGVVRFVGSTSFSAGRWIGIELSGPTGKNDGTVQGVKYFPCKPGHGMFVRPSQVKILAAELAPAPPPAAARPSPSHQRGASTNLSRSQSTRAGPSSPGRTAPASPREGTPVKPSRGLSASNSLTPPRTSQLSAASNRKPSLSLQPRTSIVRQSSLQSESSAGSPISRQRSVDSSSSDAAPKPPLKSPKPSPMAVTLSPVQPSLQSSLLRRISSPLQETEPEVEESIADEPEPPVVIHEATRPNTPVQVVQDDSEVQELRAKIRVMEVKRAEDARRVRELETRLTEAESFVALRPKLQAKLTSQQTELIATRRELADSQQLAQMAENRILDTQEQLEMAMLDKEMAEERAEIAETELEEVKERLAVVEVELQVLREGGGGDENSENNVKQSLAYVQLEKQNERLKEALVRLRDISQETEQEQRRRITDMEKDVSDAEELRVQLEEALYKLANAEVQVEELKEQLDDALGAEDLLVQLTERNLMLGEKIEEMRITIEDLEALRELNDELEENHVETEKAMQEDIDSKEAQIREQASKISTLEDACQDLEGTIIQFRELVMQLQSELDTLRAETQTAQHESATAASQTAAMISLNLRLQSSASKNQARHIDLEVKRIEAKEARDLLGIIQPYLPQLYVETDMDATNCYLFFQRLALKIDLINTVVAQAHNLPESLNGPVSDVLVGVCEMRGRLSSLSTTCKRFAAVLRRCDVESFLNIGRIYPDVAPMEKRIDMHIDLLRREEFRELECVSDAAKMQAQFDHLSETYFNSYDFDLGERELGFALAFDHDLEMFAASVGLIKTAVAGIMKDQDVEVELGDIDAEEQFFGPLQKLLDQCRGAKVLSKKLAKRLEDLTQDSAALRAQLVPQLQALNNVVPELVNFGISLAQQVMPHLGDVRSAKAPFKLSAVLSFVRQTAASTVAKGRTDDVSSWDAVAEFFSQVVQEASKLLPVALESENVVKITGTAPWVVRIDEIKAATAINVEAERKVAQLNDEMQGLVRTLKTKDQNTQEASVKIELMERRMEAFKKQADTLVELENELSKARKQERAYEEAMEQLQADLDALEQDNAKLKAVANTAEKQPTGNQPAEPENVPVEGSLETSYLLEQIEALRGTVRFLRTENSYLKGQDLLREIELLPPLPEPITREQTPPLVPSTLSDSEDSDSDEPAPPPTLRTLAAESKLLYREVIKYTSSPRIVDLSALRAKRAEGDKGKHWTPKKKTPAYQVWERKMEGERLSRRLQSLLEKTSHLASR
;
A
#
# COMPACT_ATOMS: atom_id res chain seq x y z
N MET A 1 -51.99 -16.27 -26.94
CA MET A 1 -51.87 -17.68 -26.47
C MET A 1 -51.84 -17.67 -24.95
N ALA A 2 -52.31 -18.71 -24.27
CA ALA A 2 -52.17 -18.81 -22.81
C ALA A 2 -50.73 -19.23 -22.44
N PRO A 3 -50.13 -18.69 -21.37
CA PRO A 3 -48.81 -19.12 -20.94
C PRO A 3 -48.86 -20.56 -20.41
N VAL A 4 -48.00 -21.43 -20.94
CA VAL A 4 -47.88 -22.81 -20.50
C VAL A 4 -47.12 -22.83 -19.18
N GLU A 5 -47.75 -23.36 -18.12
CA GLU A 5 -47.10 -23.46 -16.81
C GLU A 5 -46.11 -24.64 -16.79
N PRO A 6 -44.84 -24.44 -16.38
CA PRO A 6 -43.87 -25.52 -16.33
C PRO A 6 -44.23 -26.54 -15.22
N PRO A 7 -44.12 -27.85 -15.49
CA PRO A 7 -44.34 -28.86 -14.48
C PRO A 7 -43.25 -28.83 -13.41
N ILE A 8 -43.58 -29.25 -12.18
CA ILE A 8 -42.59 -29.43 -11.12
C ILE A 8 -41.59 -30.51 -11.56
N GLY A 9 -40.31 -30.19 -11.50
CA GLY A 9 -39.20 -30.97 -12.08
C GLY A 9 -38.65 -30.43 -13.40
N ALA A 10 -39.34 -29.50 -14.08
CA ALA A 10 -38.82 -28.89 -15.30
C ALA A 10 -37.55 -28.06 -15.05
N LEU A 11 -36.59 -28.16 -15.96
CA LEU A 11 -35.38 -27.33 -15.98
C LEU A 11 -35.68 -26.03 -16.74
N VAL A 12 -35.50 -24.91 -16.05
CA VAL A 12 -35.95 -23.59 -16.48
C VAL A 12 -34.87 -22.53 -16.33
N GLU A 13 -34.98 -21.49 -17.14
CA GLU A 13 -34.13 -20.31 -17.12
C GLU A 13 -34.95 -19.09 -16.67
N ILE A 14 -34.37 -18.32 -15.76
CA ILE A 14 -34.90 -17.03 -15.30
C ILE A 14 -33.77 -15.99 -15.37
N PRO A 15 -34.06 -14.67 -15.34
CA PRO A 15 -33.03 -13.62 -15.49
C PRO A 15 -31.89 -13.61 -14.44
N VAL A 16 -31.92 -14.50 -13.45
CA VAL A 16 -30.91 -14.61 -12.37
C VAL A 16 -30.24 -16.01 -12.35
N GLY A 17 -30.44 -16.81 -13.39
CA GLY A 17 -29.78 -18.10 -13.59
C GLY A 17 -30.72 -19.26 -13.99
N ARG A 18 -30.14 -20.45 -14.14
CA ARG A 18 -30.85 -21.71 -14.41
C ARG A 18 -31.17 -22.46 -13.12
N GLY A 19 -32.28 -23.19 -13.14
CA GLY A 19 -32.73 -23.99 -12.00
C GLY A 19 -33.83 -25.00 -12.36
N VAL A 20 -34.31 -25.69 -11.34
CA VAL A 20 -35.38 -26.70 -11.44
C VAL A 20 -36.61 -26.21 -10.71
N VAL A 21 -37.78 -26.29 -11.34
CA VAL A 21 -39.06 -25.95 -10.69
C VAL A 21 -39.34 -26.94 -9.56
N ARG A 22 -39.50 -26.44 -8.34
CA ARG A 22 -39.82 -27.23 -7.13
C ARG A 22 -41.23 -26.98 -6.58
N PHE A 23 -41.85 -25.87 -6.94
CA PHE A 23 -43.20 -25.51 -6.49
C PHE A 23 -43.94 -24.73 -7.58
N VAL A 24 -45.24 -24.99 -7.76
CA VAL A 24 -46.15 -24.17 -8.57
C VAL A 24 -47.47 -24.07 -7.81
N GLY A 25 -47.90 -22.85 -7.46
CA GLY A 25 -49.13 -22.67 -6.70
C GLY A 25 -49.32 -21.27 -6.10
N SER A 26 -50.38 -21.09 -5.33
CA SER A 26 -50.63 -19.87 -4.55
C SER A 26 -49.76 -19.84 -3.29
N THR A 27 -49.35 -18.65 -2.83
CA THR A 27 -48.47 -18.47 -1.66
C THR A 27 -49.11 -17.57 -0.60
N SER A 28 -48.78 -17.79 0.68
CA SER A 28 -49.26 -16.95 1.79
C SER A 28 -48.76 -15.50 1.71
N PHE A 29 -47.55 -15.28 1.19
CA PHE A 29 -46.90 -13.96 1.19
C PHE A 29 -47.40 -13.03 0.09
N SER A 30 -48.08 -13.54 -0.95
CA SER A 30 -48.64 -12.75 -2.04
C SER A 30 -49.63 -13.56 -2.89
N ALA A 31 -50.74 -12.93 -3.26
CA ALA A 31 -51.82 -13.54 -4.04
C ALA A 31 -51.42 -13.91 -5.48
N GLY A 32 -52.22 -14.79 -6.11
CA GLY A 32 -51.97 -15.35 -7.45
C GLY A 32 -50.91 -16.47 -7.44
N ARG A 33 -50.72 -17.13 -8.59
CA ARG A 33 -49.71 -18.19 -8.73
C ARG A 33 -48.28 -17.66 -8.70
N TRP A 34 -47.41 -18.47 -8.13
CA TRP A 34 -45.96 -18.33 -8.12
C TRP A 34 -45.30 -19.65 -8.48
N ILE A 35 -44.10 -19.55 -9.04
CA ILE A 35 -43.24 -20.67 -9.37
C ILE A 35 -42.01 -20.58 -8.48
N GLY A 36 -41.82 -21.58 -7.62
CA GLY A 36 -40.66 -21.74 -6.77
C GLY A 36 -39.61 -22.60 -7.48
N ILE A 37 -38.40 -22.08 -7.60
CA ILE A 37 -37.28 -22.66 -8.36
C ILE A 37 -36.09 -22.86 -7.43
N GLU A 38 -35.46 -24.03 -7.50
CA GLU A 38 -34.14 -24.32 -6.93
C GLU A 38 -33.08 -24.08 -8.01
N LEU A 39 -32.24 -23.07 -7.80
CA LEU A 39 -31.18 -22.67 -8.73
C LEU A 39 -29.94 -23.54 -8.56
N SER A 40 -29.19 -23.71 -9.65
CA SER A 40 -27.94 -24.49 -9.64
C SER A 40 -26.78 -23.79 -8.91
N GLY A 41 -26.91 -22.50 -8.60
CA GLY A 41 -25.93 -21.71 -7.87
C GLY A 41 -26.57 -20.77 -6.83
N PRO A 42 -25.74 -20.12 -5.97
CA PRO A 42 -26.20 -19.37 -4.81
C PRO A 42 -26.76 -17.95 -5.12
N THR A 43 -27.52 -17.80 -6.22
CA THR A 43 -28.13 -16.52 -6.65
C THR A 43 -29.61 -16.37 -6.24
N GLY A 44 -30.10 -17.32 -5.44
CA GLY A 44 -31.45 -17.35 -4.85
C GLY A 44 -31.60 -16.39 -3.67
N LYS A 45 -32.85 -16.09 -3.32
CA LYS A 45 -33.23 -15.14 -2.26
C LYS A 45 -33.77 -15.81 -0.99
N ASN A 46 -33.85 -17.15 -0.96
CA ASN A 46 -34.31 -17.94 0.17
C ASN A 46 -33.78 -19.40 0.11
N ASP A 47 -34.22 -20.25 1.05
CA ASP A 47 -33.97 -21.70 1.14
C ASP A 47 -35.23 -22.55 0.76
N GLY A 48 -36.16 -21.95 0.01
CA GLY A 48 -37.50 -22.46 -0.25
C GLY A 48 -38.53 -22.12 0.84
N THR A 49 -38.14 -21.34 1.85
CA THR A 49 -39.00 -20.78 2.90
C THR A 49 -39.22 -19.28 2.68
N VAL A 50 -40.45 -18.77 2.84
CA VAL A 50 -40.76 -17.33 2.80
C VAL A 50 -41.75 -17.00 3.92
N GLN A 51 -41.45 -15.96 4.71
CA GLN A 51 -42.24 -15.56 5.89
C GLN A 51 -42.56 -16.74 6.84
N GLY A 52 -41.57 -17.61 7.09
CA GLY A 52 -41.70 -18.79 7.95
C GLY A 52 -42.45 -19.99 7.34
N VAL A 53 -43.12 -19.82 6.18
CA VAL A 53 -43.80 -20.90 5.48
C VAL A 53 -42.83 -21.56 4.49
N LYS A 54 -42.60 -22.87 4.62
CA LYS A 54 -41.72 -23.64 3.73
C LYS A 54 -42.52 -24.32 2.62
N TYR A 55 -42.19 -24.02 1.37
CA TYR A 55 -42.89 -24.53 0.19
C TYR A 55 -42.13 -25.67 -0.49
N PHE A 56 -40.80 -25.60 -0.47
CA PHE A 56 -39.90 -26.65 -0.95
C PHE A 56 -38.59 -26.63 -0.15
N PRO A 57 -37.82 -27.75 -0.13
CA PRO A 57 -36.46 -27.75 0.41
C PRO A 57 -35.45 -27.40 -0.69
N CYS A 58 -34.54 -26.47 -0.40
CA CYS A 58 -33.27 -26.31 -1.12
C CYS A 58 -32.20 -25.77 -0.16
N LYS A 59 -30.97 -25.56 -0.63
CA LYS A 59 -29.90 -24.94 0.17
C LYS A 59 -30.18 -23.44 0.41
N PRO A 60 -29.68 -22.84 1.50
CA PRO A 60 -29.71 -21.38 1.69
C PRO A 60 -29.15 -20.64 0.46
N GLY A 61 -29.84 -19.58 0.03
CA GLY A 61 -29.43 -18.79 -1.14
C GLY A 61 -29.62 -19.49 -2.49
N HIS A 62 -30.36 -20.60 -2.58
CA HIS A 62 -30.63 -21.29 -3.86
C HIS A 62 -32.11 -21.26 -4.28
N GLY A 63 -33.03 -20.86 -3.38
CA GLY A 63 -34.46 -20.75 -3.69
C GLY A 63 -34.85 -19.39 -4.24
N MET A 64 -35.69 -19.36 -5.28
CA MET A 64 -36.34 -18.14 -5.77
C MET A 64 -37.83 -18.39 -6.08
N PHE A 65 -38.68 -17.38 -5.84
CA PHE A 65 -40.07 -17.37 -6.33
C PHE A 65 -40.21 -16.30 -7.41
N VAL A 66 -40.84 -16.66 -8.51
CA VAL A 66 -41.08 -15.80 -9.68
C VAL A 66 -42.52 -15.99 -10.20
N ARG A 67 -43.01 -15.06 -11.02
CA ARG A 67 -44.31 -15.24 -11.71
C ARG A 67 -44.14 -16.14 -12.94
N PRO A 68 -45.18 -16.87 -13.39
CA PRO A 68 -45.09 -17.75 -14.57
C PRO A 68 -44.57 -17.07 -15.84
N SER A 69 -44.85 -15.78 -16.03
CA SER A 69 -44.35 -14.97 -17.16
C SER A 69 -42.84 -14.69 -17.15
N GLN A 70 -42.13 -15.01 -16.07
CA GLN A 70 -40.69 -14.76 -15.89
C GLN A 70 -39.84 -16.04 -16.07
N VAL A 71 -40.44 -17.14 -16.55
CA VAL A 71 -39.84 -18.47 -16.61
C VAL A 71 -39.80 -18.98 -18.04
N LYS A 72 -38.60 -19.24 -18.56
CA LYS A 72 -38.38 -19.86 -19.87
C LYS A 72 -38.07 -21.34 -19.67
N ILE A 73 -38.84 -22.23 -20.30
CA ILE A 73 -38.65 -23.68 -20.20
C ILE A 73 -37.53 -24.10 -21.15
N LEU A 74 -36.51 -24.82 -20.65
CA LEU A 74 -35.36 -25.25 -21.47
C LEU A 74 -35.52 -26.67 -22.04
N ALA A 75 -36.26 -27.55 -21.36
CA ALA A 75 -36.65 -28.87 -21.87
C ALA A 75 -37.89 -29.39 -21.13
N ALA A 76 -38.69 -30.23 -21.81
CA ALA A 76 -39.86 -30.88 -21.20
C ALA A 76 -40.18 -32.21 -21.90
N GLU A 77 -39.63 -33.33 -21.41
CA GLU A 77 -40.13 -34.67 -21.76
C GLU A 77 -40.04 -35.67 -20.60
N LEU A 78 -40.85 -36.71 -20.73
CA LEU A 78 -41.49 -37.62 -19.78
C LEU A 78 -40.58 -38.46 -18.85
N ALA A 79 -41.16 -38.90 -17.73
CA ALA A 79 -40.65 -39.98 -16.87
C ALA A 79 -41.51 -41.27 -17.01
N PRO A 80 -41.00 -42.43 -16.57
CA PRO A 80 -41.62 -43.08 -15.41
C PRO A 80 -40.62 -43.74 -14.41
N ALA A 81 -41.15 -44.34 -13.33
CA ALA A 81 -40.45 -44.94 -12.18
C ALA A 81 -41.12 -46.32 -11.82
N PRO A 82 -40.88 -47.02 -10.67
CA PRO A 82 -39.98 -46.78 -9.53
C PRO A 82 -39.02 -47.97 -9.13
N PRO A 83 -39.11 -48.64 -7.94
CA PRO A 83 -38.01 -48.80 -6.93
C PRO A 83 -37.42 -50.25 -6.89
N PRO A 84 -36.57 -50.74 -5.90
CA PRO A 84 -36.32 -50.25 -4.54
C PRO A 84 -34.94 -50.48 -3.83
N ALA A 85 -34.84 -49.88 -2.63
CA ALA A 85 -34.24 -50.34 -1.34
C ALA A 85 -32.95 -51.22 -1.23
N ALA A 86 -31.99 -50.63 -0.50
CA ALA A 86 -31.34 -51.17 0.73
C ALA A 86 -30.42 -52.44 0.73
N ALA A 87 -29.12 -52.15 0.92
CA ALA A 87 -28.24 -52.67 2.00
C ALA A 87 -27.61 -54.09 1.97
N ARG A 88 -26.27 -54.08 2.04
CA ARG A 88 -25.36 -55.09 2.66
C ARG A 88 -25.20 -56.44 1.91
N PRO A 89 -24.18 -57.29 2.22
CA PRO A 89 -23.28 -57.25 3.39
C PRO A 89 -21.75 -57.35 3.13
N SER A 90 -20.99 -57.21 4.22
CA SER A 90 -19.62 -57.71 4.47
C SER A 90 -19.67 -59.23 4.85
N PRO A 91 -18.67 -59.91 5.49
CA PRO A 91 -17.32 -59.52 5.95
C PRO A 91 -16.21 -60.61 5.78
N SER A 92 -15.04 -60.41 6.45
CA SER A 92 -14.27 -61.46 7.18
C SER A 92 -13.47 -62.53 6.38
N HIS A 93 -12.41 -63.20 6.89
CA HIS A 93 -11.60 -63.00 8.11
C HIS A 93 -10.23 -63.74 8.08
N GLN A 94 -9.30 -63.26 8.92
CA GLN A 94 -8.29 -64.02 9.72
C GLN A 94 -7.46 -65.16 9.09
N ARG A 95 -6.13 -64.98 9.10
CA ARG A 95 -5.14 -65.63 10.02
C ARG A 95 -3.75 -65.00 9.75
N GLY A 96 -2.81 -64.92 10.69
CA GLY A 96 -2.82 -65.22 12.12
C GLY A 96 -1.40 -65.27 12.71
N ALA A 97 -1.28 -65.42 14.04
CA ALA A 97 -0.08 -65.85 14.77
C ALA A 97 1.19 -64.94 14.84
N SER A 98 1.25 -64.18 15.95
CA SER A 98 2.26 -64.31 17.03
C SER A 98 3.76 -63.94 16.84
N THR A 99 4.15 -62.97 17.69
CA THR A 99 5.32 -62.96 18.61
C THR A 99 6.78 -62.89 18.10
N ASN A 100 7.43 -61.81 18.57
CA ASN A 100 8.71 -61.77 19.29
C ASN A 100 10.06 -61.67 18.55
N LEU A 101 10.78 -60.63 18.99
CA LEU A 101 12.22 -60.63 19.34
C LEU A 101 13.28 -60.73 18.23
N SER A 102 13.42 -59.60 17.53
CA SER A 102 14.56 -58.68 17.71
C SER A 102 15.95 -58.98 17.12
N ARG A 103 16.50 -57.86 16.60
CA ARG A 103 17.91 -57.43 16.60
C ARG A 103 18.76 -57.78 15.37
N SER A 104 19.49 -56.78 14.93
CA SER A 104 20.32 -56.75 13.72
C SER A 104 21.78 -57.11 13.99
N GLN A 105 22.33 -57.95 13.12
CA GLN A 105 23.74 -58.06 12.68
C GLN A 105 23.70 -58.87 11.37
N SER A 106 24.22 -58.37 10.24
CA SER A 106 25.64 -58.34 9.85
C SER A 106 26.26 -59.73 9.61
N THR A 107 26.45 -60.12 8.34
CA THR A 107 27.74 -60.54 7.71
C THR A 107 27.56 -61.32 6.39
N ARG A 108 28.61 -61.31 5.55
CA ARG A 108 29.08 -62.39 4.63
C ARG A 108 28.49 -62.59 3.21
N ALA A 109 29.29 -62.13 2.23
CA ALA A 109 29.69 -62.78 0.95
C ALA A 109 28.70 -63.04 -0.23
N GLY A 110 29.26 -62.97 -1.46
CA GLY A 110 28.69 -63.47 -2.73
C GLY A 110 29.14 -64.91 -3.07
N PRO A 111 29.40 -65.32 -4.34
CA PRO A 111 29.75 -64.54 -5.54
C PRO A 111 28.60 -64.51 -6.60
N SER A 112 28.71 -64.14 -7.90
CA SER A 112 29.83 -63.85 -8.85
C SER A 112 29.33 -62.89 -9.97
N SER A 113 29.95 -61.73 -10.26
CA SER A 113 31.06 -61.49 -11.22
C SER A 113 30.61 -60.98 -12.62
N PRO A 114 31.39 -60.15 -13.36
CA PRO A 114 32.59 -59.39 -12.95
C PRO A 114 32.63 -57.88 -13.37
N GLY A 115 33.00 -57.01 -12.41
CA GLY A 115 33.44 -55.61 -12.63
C GLY A 115 33.03 -54.62 -11.52
N ARG A 116 33.66 -53.45 -11.35
CA ARG A 116 35.02 -53.01 -11.75
C ARG A 116 35.50 -51.79 -10.91
N THR A 117 36.80 -51.49 -11.01
CA THR A 117 37.58 -50.27 -10.63
C THR A 117 36.83 -48.95 -10.30
N ALA A 118 37.22 -48.11 -9.31
CA ALA A 118 38.24 -48.27 -8.25
C ALA A 118 38.16 -47.33 -6.99
N PRO A 119 38.21 -45.97 -7.05
CA PRO A 119 38.89 -45.18 -5.99
C PRO A 119 38.12 -44.00 -5.32
N ALA A 120 38.44 -43.66 -4.06
CA ALA A 120 38.08 -42.40 -3.34
C ALA A 120 38.92 -42.23 -2.04
N SER A 121 39.20 -41.01 -1.49
CA SER A 121 39.95 -40.85 -0.20
C SER A 121 39.81 -39.55 0.67
N PRO A 122 39.99 -39.59 2.03
CA PRO A 122 39.23 -38.75 3.04
C PRO A 122 39.93 -38.42 4.44
N ARG A 123 39.20 -38.07 5.55
CA ARG A 123 39.60 -38.28 7.00
C ARG A 123 38.51 -38.29 8.16
N GLU A 124 38.81 -37.86 9.43
CA GLU A 124 38.22 -38.20 10.79
C GLU A 124 38.13 -36.97 11.79
N GLY A 125 37.60 -36.93 13.05
CA GLY A 125 36.72 -37.80 13.92
C GLY A 125 36.85 -37.67 15.50
N THR A 126 35.80 -38.04 16.30
CA THR A 126 35.80 -38.69 17.69
C THR A 126 35.45 -37.89 19.04
N PRO A 127 35.29 -38.46 20.31
CA PRO A 127 34.00 -38.45 21.12
C PRO A 127 34.01 -38.49 22.73
N VAL A 128 32.88 -38.85 23.44
CA VAL A 128 32.66 -39.67 24.74
C VAL A 128 31.38 -39.28 25.60
N LYS A 129 30.86 -40.14 26.56
CA LYS A 129 29.49 -40.17 27.23
C LYS A 129 29.43 -41.16 28.48
N PRO A 130 28.32 -41.52 29.26
CA PRO A 130 26.92 -41.02 29.57
C PRO A 130 26.33 -41.23 31.06
N SER A 131 25.01 -40.93 31.32
CA SER A 131 24.06 -41.37 32.44
C SER A 131 24.11 -40.65 33.83
N ARG A 132 23.23 -40.77 34.90
CA ARG A 132 22.01 -41.55 35.38
C ARG A 132 21.33 -40.75 36.58
N GLY A 133 20.22 -41.00 37.37
CA GLY A 133 19.06 -41.94 37.57
C GLY A 133 18.98 -42.59 39.01
N LEU A 134 17.88 -42.87 39.80
CA LEU A 134 16.36 -42.85 39.80
C LEU A 134 15.74 -43.15 41.24
N SER A 135 14.48 -42.79 41.62
CA SER A 135 13.62 -43.39 42.74
C SER A 135 12.14 -42.86 42.89
N ALA A 136 11.23 -43.58 43.59
CA ALA A 136 9.72 -43.50 43.57
C ALA A 136 9.03 -44.09 44.88
N SER A 137 7.71 -44.12 45.24
CA SER A 137 6.35 -43.63 44.83
C SER A 137 5.23 -43.93 45.91
N ASN A 138 3.90 -43.76 45.62
CA ASN A 138 2.63 -44.20 46.34
C ASN A 138 2.09 -43.37 47.56
N SER A 139 0.82 -43.45 48.06
CA SER A 139 -0.55 -43.75 47.50
C SER A 139 -1.74 -43.55 48.53
N LEU A 140 -3.01 -43.46 48.03
CA LEU A 140 -4.34 -43.76 48.68
C LEU A 140 -5.11 -42.74 49.59
N THR A 141 -6.42 -43.03 49.80
CA THR A 141 -7.57 -42.21 50.32
C THR A 141 -8.57 -43.13 51.08
N PRO A 142 -9.88 -42.82 51.39
CA PRO A 142 -10.76 -41.61 51.41
C PRO A 142 -11.36 -41.41 52.85
N PRO A 143 -12.65 -41.02 53.16
CA PRO A 143 -13.81 -40.37 52.49
C PRO A 143 -14.26 -39.07 53.25
N ARG A 144 -15.51 -38.60 53.53
CA ARG A 144 -16.94 -39.03 53.38
C ARG A 144 -17.93 -37.82 53.55
N THR A 145 -19.24 -38.06 53.35
CA THR A 145 -20.47 -37.25 53.68
C THR A 145 -20.62 -35.84 53.08
N SER A 146 -21.75 -35.35 52.54
CA SER A 146 -22.99 -35.88 51.88
C SER A 146 -24.05 -34.73 51.82
N GLN A 147 -25.06 -34.60 50.94
CA GLN A 147 -25.50 -35.15 49.62
C GLN A 147 -26.77 -34.32 49.20
N LEU A 148 -27.17 -34.10 47.94
CA LEU A 148 -26.55 -34.47 46.65
C LEU A 148 -26.50 -33.26 45.65
N SER A 149 -27.18 -33.06 44.50
CA SER A 149 -28.27 -33.74 43.73
C SER A 149 -28.12 -33.46 42.19
N ALA A 150 -29.18 -33.65 41.39
CA ALA A 150 -29.24 -33.59 39.91
C ALA A 150 -29.38 -32.15 39.33
N ALA A 151 -28.83 -31.75 38.17
CA ALA A 151 -28.08 -32.41 37.06
C ALA A 151 -27.12 -31.36 36.38
N SER A 152 -26.57 -31.41 35.14
CA SER A 152 -26.78 -32.23 33.92
C SER A 152 -25.55 -32.24 32.95
N ASN A 153 -25.76 -32.26 31.63
CA ASN A 153 -24.82 -32.59 30.54
C ASN A 153 -25.13 -31.77 29.25
N ARG A 154 -24.25 -31.56 28.23
CA ARG A 154 -22.76 -31.52 28.13
C ARG A 154 -22.31 -31.14 26.69
N LYS A 155 -21.36 -30.19 26.53
CA LYS A 155 -20.37 -30.03 25.41
C LYS A 155 -20.89 -29.83 23.95
N PRO A 156 -20.04 -29.43 22.96
CA PRO A 156 -18.71 -28.78 23.00
C PRO A 156 -18.66 -27.42 22.24
N SER A 157 -17.45 -26.89 22.03
CA SER A 157 -17.08 -25.64 21.33
C SER A 157 -17.26 -25.62 19.81
N LEU A 158 -17.49 -24.42 19.24
CA LEU A 158 -16.74 -23.90 18.07
C LEU A 158 -16.96 -22.38 17.88
N SER A 159 -16.30 -21.80 16.86
CA SER A 159 -16.12 -20.37 16.59
C SER A 159 -17.00 -19.81 15.45
N LEU A 160 -16.84 -18.50 15.20
CA LEU A 160 -17.27 -17.69 14.02
C LEU A 160 -18.63 -16.97 14.10
N GLN A 161 -18.61 -15.73 13.60
CA GLN A 161 -19.75 -14.92 13.12
C GLN A 161 -20.09 -15.34 11.65
N PRO A 162 -20.88 -14.63 10.79
CA PRO A 162 -21.65 -13.38 10.97
C PRO A 162 -23.06 -13.36 10.27
N ARG A 163 -23.65 -12.16 10.18
CA ARG A 163 -24.71 -11.68 9.25
C ARG A 163 -26.17 -12.14 9.42
N THR A 164 -27.07 -11.14 9.43
CA THR A 164 -28.20 -11.01 8.48
C THR A 164 -28.35 -9.54 8.06
N SER A 165 -29.05 -9.25 6.94
CA SER A 165 -29.13 -7.92 6.29
C SER A 165 -30.18 -7.89 5.15
N ILE A 166 -30.33 -6.73 4.48
CA ILE A 166 -30.93 -6.48 3.13
C ILE A 166 -32.45 -6.24 3.02
N VAL A 167 -32.82 -5.24 2.16
CA VAL A 167 -34.01 -5.05 1.27
C VAL A 167 -34.40 -3.54 1.22
N ARG A 168 -34.59 -2.81 0.10
CA ARG A 168 -34.31 -2.97 -1.36
C ARG A 168 -34.54 -1.64 -2.15
N GLN A 169 -34.07 -1.53 -3.40
CA GLN A 169 -34.38 -0.45 -4.41
C GLN A 169 -35.81 -0.63 -5.01
N SER A 170 -36.41 0.11 -5.97
CA SER A 170 -36.01 0.95 -7.14
C SER A 170 -37.30 1.54 -7.81
N SER A 171 -37.39 2.52 -8.75
CA SER A 171 -36.59 3.64 -9.32
C SER A 171 -37.44 4.38 -10.42
N LEU A 172 -36.88 5.36 -11.14
CA LEU A 172 -37.28 5.97 -12.46
C LEU A 172 -38.22 7.21 -12.57
N GLN A 173 -37.67 8.26 -13.22
CA GLN A 173 -38.14 9.14 -14.32
C GLN A 173 -39.47 9.97 -14.32
N SER A 174 -39.29 11.28 -14.61
CA SER A 174 -40.02 12.22 -15.51
C SER A 174 -41.50 12.64 -15.32
N GLU A 175 -41.65 13.97 -15.16
CA GLU A 175 -42.62 14.92 -15.79
C GLU A 175 -44.16 14.95 -15.54
N SER A 176 -44.57 16.13 -15.05
CA SER A 176 -45.73 16.96 -15.48
C SER A 176 -47.20 16.49 -15.42
N SER A 177 -47.87 17.02 -14.38
CA SER A 177 -49.01 17.97 -14.49
C SER A 177 -50.49 17.49 -14.54
N ALA A 178 -51.34 18.39 -14.01
CA ALA A 178 -52.80 18.53 -14.19
C ALA A 178 -53.73 17.35 -13.86
N GLY A 179 -54.44 17.44 -12.73
CA GLY A 179 -55.59 16.56 -12.44
C GLY A 179 -56.12 16.59 -11.01
N SER A 180 -57.21 17.32 -10.77
CA SER A 180 -58.17 17.06 -9.69
C SER A 180 -59.43 16.40 -10.30
N PRO A 181 -60.46 15.89 -9.56
CA PRO A 181 -60.69 16.02 -8.11
C PRO A 181 -61.32 14.77 -7.41
N ILE A 182 -61.74 14.99 -6.15
CA ILE A 182 -63.02 14.53 -5.55
C ILE A 182 -63.12 13.18 -4.80
N SER A 183 -63.80 13.27 -3.64
CA SER A 183 -64.49 12.21 -2.86
C SER A 183 -63.68 11.08 -2.20
N ARG A 184 -64.14 10.45 -1.11
CA ARG A 184 -64.97 10.83 0.08
C ARG A 184 -65.30 9.52 0.82
N GLN A 185 -65.13 9.49 2.15
CA GLN A 185 -66.05 8.85 3.13
C GLN A 185 -66.27 7.30 3.09
N ARG A 186 -66.63 6.57 4.18
CA ARG A 186 -66.68 6.83 5.65
C ARG A 186 -67.13 5.54 6.38
N SER A 187 -66.72 5.35 7.64
CA SER A 187 -67.38 4.49 8.68
C SER A 187 -67.39 2.96 8.37
N VAL A 188 -67.75 2.02 9.27
CA VAL A 188 -68.61 2.02 10.49
C VAL A 188 -67.99 1.15 11.61
N ASP A 189 -68.53 1.28 12.82
CA ASP A 189 -68.31 0.55 14.09
C ASP A 189 -68.58 -0.99 14.00
N SER A 190 -68.49 -1.87 15.00
CA SER A 190 -68.45 -1.76 16.49
C SER A 190 -67.95 -3.08 17.18
N SER A 191 -67.96 -3.08 18.53
CA SER A 191 -67.66 -4.13 19.54
C SER A 191 -68.42 -5.49 19.42
N SER A 192 -68.26 -6.55 20.24
CA SER A 192 -67.82 -6.70 21.66
C SER A 192 -67.49 -8.16 22.11
N SER A 193 -66.86 -8.32 23.31
CA SER A 193 -67.11 -9.34 24.39
C SER A 193 -66.95 -10.88 24.15
N ASP A 194 -66.79 -11.81 25.12
CA ASP A 194 -66.23 -11.93 26.52
C ASP A 194 -66.43 -13.42 27.01
N ALA A 195 -65.91 -13.98 28.13
CA ALA A 195 -64.62 -13.90 28.84
C ALA A 195 -64.54 -14.90 30.06
N ALA A 196 -63.32 -15.29 30.49
CA ALA A 196 -62.94 -15.66 31.90
C ALA A 196 -63.51 -17.03 32.47
N PRO A 197 -63.48 -17.39 33.80
CA PRO A 197 -62.99 -16.67 35.01
C PRO A 197 -62.39 -17.45 36.24
N LYS A 198 -62.09 -16.68 37.32
CA LYS A 198 -62.04 -16.98 38.81
C LYS A 198 -60.69 -17.41 39.46
N PRO A 199 -60.44 -17.15 40.79
CA PRO A 199 -61.35 -16.58 41.82
C PRO A 199 -61.02 -15.20 42.55
N PRO A 200 -60.22 -15.03 43.65
CA PRO A 200 -60.47 -14.01 44.72
C PRO A 200 -59.22 -13.17 45.21
N LEU A 201 -59.16 -12.26 46.22
CA LEU A 201 -60.07 -11.34 46.95
C LEU A 201 -59.30 -10.26 47.80
N LYS A 202 -60.04 -9.31 48.41
CA LYS A 202 -59.72 -8.29 49.46
C LYS A 202 -59.09 -6.93 49.00
N SER A 203 -59.28 -5.89 49.82
CA SER A 203 -59.63 -4.48 49.43
C SER A 203 -59.25 -3.44 50.55
N PRO A 204 -59.63 -2.11 50.58
CA PRO A 204 -60.53 -1.27 49.72
C PRO A 204 -60.27 0.29 49.52
N LYS A 205 -60.84 0.92 48.45
CA LYS A 205 -61.48 2.31 48.33
C LYS A 205 -60.70 3.64 48.63
N PRO A 206 -61.21 4.90 48.34
CA PRO A 206 -62.06 5.45 47.22
C PRO A 206 -61.81 6.94 46.71
N SER A 207 -62.21 7.30 45.47
CA SER A 207 -62.87 8.58 44.97
C SER A 207 -62.18 10.00 45.06
N PRO A 208 -62.72 11.13 44.47
CA PRO A 208 -63.01 11.41 43.02
C PRO A 208 -62.80 12.91 42.52
N MET A 209 -63.16 13.23 41.24
CA MET A 209 -63.57 14.56 40.65
C MET A 209 -62.50 15.67 40.35
N ALA A 210 -62.64 16.68 39.44
CA ALA A 210 -63.68 17.05 38.44
C ALA A 210 -63.28 18.14 37.37
N VAL A 211 -64.04 18.18 36.25
CA VAL A 211 -64.50 19.35 35.41
C VAL A 211 -63.61 20.10 34.36
N THR A 212 -64.04 19.88 33.11
CA THR A 212 -64.14 20.65 31.83
C THR A 212 -64.23 22.20 31.86
N LEU A 213 -63.69 22.92 30.84
CA LEU A 213 -64.44 23.78 29.86
C LEU A 213 -63.58 24.59 28.85
N SER A 214 -64.19 24.94 27.72
CA SER A 214 -63.79 25.93 26.69
C SER A 214 -64.91 27.02 26.59
N PRO A 215 -65.06 27.98 25.63
CA PRO A 215 -64.51 28.09 24.25
C PRO A 215 -64.30 29.54 23.65
N VAL A 216 -64.20 29.64 22.30
CA VAL A 216 -64.52 30.79 21.38
C VAL A 216 -63.61 32.05 21.43
N GLN A 217 -62.81 32.44 20.41
CA GLN A 217 -63.13 33.03 19.07
C GLN A 217 -63.89 34.38 19.07
N PRO A 218 -63.96 35.16 17.95
CA PRO A 218 -62.98 35.50 16.90
C PRO A 218 -62.87 37.07 16.74
N SER A 219 -62.10 37.67 15.83
CA SER A 219 -62.42 37.96 14.39
C SER A 219 -61.30 38.86 13.80
N LEU A 220 -60.81 38.73 12.55
CA LEU A 220 -61.39 39.01 11.20
C LEU A 220 -61.78 40.49 10.99
N GLN A 221 -61.65 41.18 9.84
CA GLN A 221 -61.05 41.02 8.47
C GLN A 221 -61.18 42.41 7.76
N SER A 222 -60.58 42.80 6.61
CA SER A 222 -59.45 42.35 5.75
C SER A 222 -59.21 43.39 4.61
N SER A 223 -58.52 43.00 3.52
CA SER A 223 -58.75 43.39 2.10
C SER A 223 -57.73 44.24 1.30
N LEU A 224 -57.05 43.53 0.37
CA LEU A 224 -56.93 43.78 -1.09
C LEU A 224 -56.32 45.08 -1.69
N LEU A 225 -55.11 44.90 -2.23
CA LEU A 225 -54.67 45.19 -3.64
C LEU A 225 -54.85 46.58 -4.29
N ARG A 226 -53.72 47.15 -4.74
CA ARG A 226 -53.45 47.34 -6.19
C ARG A 226 -51.93 47.27 -6.51
N ARG A 227 -51.56 47.43 -7.80
CA ARG A 227 -50.29 47.05 -8.45
C ARG A 227 -49.85 48.16 -9.43
N ILE A 228 -48.54 48.37 -9.65
CA ILE A 228 -47.83 48.55 -10.97
C ILE A 228 -46.49 49.36 -10.86
N SER A 229 -45.43 48.79 -11.48
CA SER A 229 -44.17 49.38 -12.03
C SER A 229 -43.08 50.11 -11.21
N SER A 230 -41.84 49.78 -11.60
CA SER A 230 -40.53 50.47 -11.47
C SER A 230 -40.41 51.65 -12.51
N PRO A 231 -39.26 52.34 -12.82
CA PRO A 231 -37.83 51.93 -12.73
C PRO A 231 -36.72 53.03 -12.47
N LEU A 232 -35.44 52.60 -12.56
CA LEU A 232 -34.25 53.26 -13.15
C LEU A 232 -33.54 54.52 -12.55
N GLN A 233 -32.24 54.34 -12.23
CA GLN A 233 -31.04 54.96 -12.88
C GLN A 233 -30.20 56.09 -12.19
N GLU A 234 -28.89 55.79 -12.10
CA GLU A 234 -27.64 56.61 -12.06
C GLU A 234 -27.56 58.00 -11.41
N THR A 235 -26.56 58.20 -10.51
CA THR A 235 -25.38 59.04 -10.81
C THR A 235 -24.22 58.87 -9.80
N GLU A 236 -23.00 58.94 -10.31
CA GLU A 236 -21.70 59.16 -9.63
C GLU A 236 -21.24 60.62 -9.90
N PRO A 237 -20.14 61.18 -9.32
CA PRO A 237 -19.28 60.73 -8.20
C PRO A 237 -18.93 61.88 -7.18
N GLU A 238 -17.85 61.66 -6.40
CA GLU A 238 -16.74 62.62 -6.15
C GLU A 238 -16.65 63.48 -4.84
N VAL A 239 -15.39 63.83 -4.50
CA VAL A 239 -14.85 64.82 -3.52
C VAL A 239 -14.83 64.50 -2.00
N GLU A 240 -13.69 63.94 -1.57
CA GLU A 240 -12.72 64.39 -0.54
C GLU A 240 -13.10 65.08 0.82
N GLU A 241 -12.36 64.65 1.85
CA GLU A 241 -11.77 65.40 3.00
C GLU A 241 -12.60 66.22 4.03
N SER A 242 -12.68 65.62 5.25
CA SER A 242 -12.01 66.13 6.49
C SER A 242 -12.76 66.87 7.63
N ILE A 243 -12.39 66.48 8.87
CA ILE A 243 -12.13 67.29 10.09
C ILE A 243 -13.28 67.83 10.99
N ALA A 244 -13.14 67.50 12.29
CA ALA A 244 -13.54 68.17 13.55
C ALA A 244 -15.00 68.25 14.07
N ASP A 245 -15.10 67.81 15.34
CA ASP A 245 -15.76 68.38 16.54
C ASP A 245 -17.23 68.85 16.60
N GLU A 246 -17.89 68.35 17.66
CA GLU A 246 -18.91 68.91 18.58
C GLU A 246 -19.83 70.07 18.16
N PRO A 247 -21.12 69.99 18.56
CA PRO A 247 -21.49 70.78 19.75
C PRO A 247 -22.50 70.16 20.75
N GLU A 248 -22.63 70.88 21.87
CA GLU A 248 -23.33 70.62 23.14
C GLU A 248 -24.90 70.53 23.14
N PRO A 249 -25.54 70.19 24.30
CA PRO A 249 -26.98 69.91 24.44
C PRO A 249 -27.85 71.18 24.71
N PRO A 250 -29.09 71.11 25.28
CA PRO A 250 -29.25 71.08 26.76
C PRO A 250 -30.60 70.50 27.33
N VAL A 251 -30.90 70.79 28.62
CA VAL A 251 -32.25 70.94 29.27
C VAL A 251 -33.00 69.65 29.77
N VAL A 252 -33.57 69.55 31.00
CA VAL A 252 -33.48 70.37 32.26
C VAL A 252 -34.19 69.73 33.52
N ILE A 253 -33.73 70.02 34.76
CA ILE A 253 -34.45 70.08 36.10
C ILE A 253 -35.07 68.76 36.69
N HIS A 254 -35.09 68.43 38.00
CA HIS A 254 -35.38 69.18 39.27
C HIS A 254 -34.59 68.67 40.52
N GLU A 255 -34.65 69.41 41.64
CA GLU A 255 -33.99 69.13 42.95
C GLU A 255 -34.93 68.54 44.03
N ALA A 256 -34.37 67.87 45.06
CA ALA A 256 -34.93 67.82 46.43
C ALA A 256 -33.94 67.38 47.55
N THR A 257 -33.52 68.34 48.39
CA THR A 257 -33.41 68.31 49.87
C THR A 257 -32.72 67.14 50.64
N ARG A 258 -31.74 67.48 51.52
CA ARG A 258 -31.15 66.60 52.56
C ARG A 258 -31.96 66.61 53.88
N PRO A 259 -31.73 65.64 54.80
CA PRO A 259 -30.97 66.01 56.01
C PRO A 259 -29.95 64.95 56.49
N ASN A 260 -29.05 65.34 57.40
CA ASN A 260 -28.02 64.47 57.99
C ASN A 260 -28.48 63.78 59.29
N THR A 261 -28.12 62.52 59.48
CA THR A 261 -27.64 61.97 60.78
C THR A 261 -26.68 60.80 60.50
N PRO A 262 -25.62 60.59 61.31
CA PRO A 262 -24.56 59.64 60.98
C PRO A 262 -24.87 58.23 61.50
N VAL A 263 -24.60 57.21 60.67
CA VAL A 263 -24.45 55.81 61.09
C VAL A 263 -23.16 55.28 60.45
N GLN A 264 -22.33 54.61 61.24
CA GLN A 264 -21.13 53.94 60.72
C GLN A 264 -21.56 52.66 59.99
N VAL A 265 -21.27 52.58 58.69
CA VAL A 265 -21.28 51.33 57.94
C VAL A 265 -19.93 51.23 57.23
N VAL A 266 -19.06 50.36 57.74
CA VAL A 266 -17.84 49.94 57.05
C VAL A 266 -18.20 48.68 56.29
N GLN A 267 -18.48 48.80 55.00
CA GLN A 267 -18.69 47.67 54.08
C GLN A 267 -18.18 48.04 52.68
N ASP A 268 -17.02 47.47 52.35
CA ASP A 268 -16.67 46.94 51.04
C ASP A 268 -16.61 47.84 49.80
N ASP A 269 -15.70 48.83 49.86
CA ASP A 269 -14.97 49.29 48.66
C ASP A 269 -14.36 48.12 47.86
N SER A 270 -14.07 46.98 48.51
CA SER A 270 -13.60 45.75 47.87
C SER A 270 -14.64 45.13 46.94
N GLU A 271 -15.89 44.96 47.38
CA GLU A 271 -16.98 44.46 46.52
C GLU A 271 -17.24 45.43 45.36
N VAL A 272 -17.21 46.74 45.61
CA VAL A 272 -17.36 47.75 44.55
C VAL A 272 -16.22 47.67 43.53
N GLN A 273 -14.99 47.36 43.95
CA GLN A 273 -13.86 47.13 43.04
C GLN A 273 -13.95 45.80 42.30
N GLU A 274 -14.40 44.72 42.95
CA GLU A 274 -14.60 43.41 42.32
C GLU A 274 -15.72 43.49 41.28
N LEU A 275 -16.86 44.10 41.60
CA LEU A 275 -17.95 44.32 40.64
C LEU A 275 -17.49 45.15 39.45
N ARG A 276 -16.66 46.19 39.65
CA ARG A 276 -16.03 46.95 38.54
C ARG A 276 -15.02 46.12 37.74
N ALA A 277 -14.30 45.18 38.36
CA ALA A 277 -13.44 44.24 37.62
C ALA A 277 -14.28 43.25 36.80
N LYS A 278 -15.36 42.71 37.38
CA LYS A 278 -16.30 41.79 36.75
C LYS A 278 -17.04 42.43 35.56
N ILE A 279 -17.45 43.69 35.69
CA ILE A 279 -17.99 44.50 34.59
C ILE A 279 -16.97 44.61 33.46
N ARG A 280 -15.72 45.02 33.73
CA ARG A 280 -14.67 45.10 32.71
C ARG A 280 -14.38 43.78 32.01
N VAL A 281 -14.41 42.65 32.72
CA VAL A 281 -14.29 41.31 32.12
C VAL A 281 -15.49 40.98 31.22
N MET A 282 -16.70 41.36 31.61
CA MET A 282 -17.90 41.19 30.78
C MET A 282 -17.93 42.13 29.56
N GLU A 283 -17.36 43.33 29.67
CA GLU A 283 -17.18 44.27 28.56
C GLU A 283 -16.15 43.75 27.56
N VAL A 284 -15.00 43.22 28.03
CA VAL A 284 -14.01 42.55 27.17
C VAL A 284 -14.61 41.34 26.47
N LYS A 285 -15.36 40.49 27.17
CA LYS A 285 -16.06 39.35 26.53
C LYS A 285 -17.07 39.79 25.48
N ARG A 286 -17.90 40.80 25.77
CA ARG A 286 -18.81 41.40 24.78
C ARG A 286 -18.05 42.00 23.58
N ALA A 287 -16.87 42.58 23.78
CA ALA A 287 -16.04 43.10 22.70
C ALA A 287 -15.40 41.98 21.85
N GLU A 288 -15.04 40.84 22.45
CA GLU A 288 -14.64 39.64 21.70
C GLU A 288 -15.80 39.01 20.93
N ASP A 289 -16.97 38.85 21.56
CA ASP A 289 -18.14 38.27 20.92
C ASP A 289 -18.64 39.16 19.77
N ALA A 290 -18.60 40.49 19.95
CA ALA A 290 -18.84 41.45 18.88
C ALA A 290 -17.73 41.49 17.81
N ARG A 291 -16.57 40.84 18.01
CA ARG A 291 -15.59 40.57 16.94
C ARG A 291 -15.92 39.23 16.25
N ARG A 292 -16.25 38.18 17.01
CA ARG A 292 -16.68 36.88 16.47
C ARG A 292 -17.91 37.02 15.56
N VAL A 293 -18.91 37.83 15.95
CA VAL A 293 -20.08 38.13 15.12
C VAL A 293 -19.65 38.79 13.80
N ARG A 294 -18.78 39.80 13.82
CA ARG A 294 -18.28 40.44 12.59
C ARG A 294 -17.45 39.51 11.71
N GLU A 295 -16.67 38.60 12.30
CA GLU A 295 -15.94 37.59 11.55
C GLU A 295 -16.90 36.59 10.86
N LEU A 296 -17.96 36.17 11.56
CA LEU A 296 -19.02 35.34 11.00
C LEU A 296 -19.83 36.08 9.92
N GLU A 297 -20.10 37.38 10.09
CA GLU A 297 -20.71 38.25 9.07
C GLU A 297 -19.81 38.35 7.82
N THR A 298 -18.49 38.54 7.96
CA THR A 298 -17.59 38.53 6.80
C THR A 298 -17.59 37.17 6.08
N ARG A 299 -17.48 36.05 6.80
CA ARG A 299 -17.54 34.69 6.23
C ARG A 299 -18.90 34.41 5.57
N LEU A 300 -20.00 34.99 6.10
CA LEU A 300 -21.32 34.91 5.48
C LEU A 300 -21.35 35.66 4.15
N THR A 301 -20.84 36.90 4.09
CA THR A 301 -20.77 37.65 2.82
C THR A 301 -19.87 37.01 1.78
N GLU A 302 -18.78 36.35 2.20
CA GLU A 302 -17.93 35.53 1.32
C GLU A 302 -18.74 34.34 0.76
N ALA A 303 -19.43 33.58 1.62
CA ALA A 303 -20.28 32.46 1.21
C ALA A 303 -21.41 32.89 0.25
N GLU A 304 -22.08 34.02 0.53
CA GLU A 304 -23.09 34.62 -0.36
C GLU A 304 -22.50 35.01 -1.72
N SER A 305 -21.24 35.48 -1.77
CA SER A 305 -20.55 35.76 -3.03
C SER A 305 -20.30 34.51 -3.88
N PHE A 306 -19.96 33.38 -3.26
CA PHE A 306 -19.82 32.09 -3.95
C PHE A 306 -21.18 31.55 -4.43
N VAL A 307 -22.25 31.71 -3.64
CA VAL A 307 -23.61 31.39 -4.08
C VAL A 307 -24.05 32.25 -5.26
N ALA A 308 -23.67 33.53 -5.29
CA ALA A 308 -23.94 34.45 -6.42
C ALA A 308 -23.07 34.17 -7.67
N LEU A 309 -21.94 33.48 -7.53
CA LEU A 309 -21.11 33.00 -8.64
C LEU A 309 -21.67 31.73 -9.29
N ARG A 310 -22.31 30.84 -8.51
CA ARG A 310 -22.90 29.58 -9.00
C ARG A 310 -23.79 29.73 -10.25
N PRO A 311 -24.80 30.63 -10.31
CA PRO A 311 -25.61 30.78 -11.52
C PRO A 311 -24.83 31.36 -12.72
N LYS A 312 -23.75 32.12 -12.50
CA LYS A 312 -22.89 32.64 -13.58
C LYS A 312 -22.04 31.53 -14.20
N LEU A 313 -21.53 30.61 -13.38
CA LEU A 313 -20.82 29.41 -13.84
C LEU A 313 -21.78 28.44 -14.55
N GLN A 314 -22.98 28.24 -14.01
CA GLN A 314 -24.01 27.41 -14.64
C GLN A 314 -24.47 27.99 -15.99
N ALA A 315 -24.59 29.31 -16.13
CA ALA A 315 -24.89 29.96 -17.39
C ALA A 315 -23.75 29.80 -18.43
N LYS A 316 -22.48 29.87 -18.00
CA LYS A 316 -21.33 29.56 -18.87
C LYS A 316 -21.35 28.10 -19.34
N LEU A 317 -21.61 27.15 -18.44
CA LEU A 317 -21.73 25.73 -18.76
C LEU A 317 -22.81 25.51 -19.85
N THR A 318 -24.00 26.11 -19.69
CA THR A 318 -25.05 26.02 -20.71
C THR A 318 -24.68 26.69 -22.02
N SER A 319 -23.95 27.82 -22.01
CA SER A 319 -23.46 28.48 -23.24
C SER A 319 -22.53 27.56 -24.03
N GLN A 320 -21.51 27.02 -23.35
CA GLN A 320 -20.56 26.09 -23.97
C GLN A 320 -21.24 24.79 -24.43
N GLN A 321 -22.24 24.31 -23.70
CA GLN A 321 -23.03 23.15 -24.12
C GLN A 321 -23.88 23.46 -25.36
N THR A 322 -24.43 24.68 -25.51
CA THR A 322 -25.10 25.09 -26.75
C THR A 322 -24.14 25.32 -27.92
N GLU A 323 -22.93 25.83 -27.66
CA GLU A 323 -21.86 25.97 -28.67
C GLU A 323 -21.37 24.61 -29.17
N LEU A 324 -21.23 23.61 -28.29
CA LEU A 324 -20.92 22.23 -28.65
C LEU A 324 -22.03 21.55 -29.46
N ILE A 325 -23.30 21.87 -29.20
CA ILE A 325 -24.44 21.38 -30.00
C ILE A 325 -24.47 22.06 -31.38
N ALA A 326 -24.19 23.37 -31.45
CA ALA A 326 -24.14 24.12 -32.70
C ALA A 326 -22.99 23.63 -33.61
N THR A 327 -21.78 23.51 -33.08
CA THR A 327 -20.61 23.03 -33.84
C THR A 327 -20.74 21.57 -34.27
N ARG A 328 -21.33 20.69 -33.44
CA ARG A 328 -21.67 19.32 -33.86
C ARG A 328 -22.70 19.29 -35.00
N ARG A 329 -23.64 20.22 -35.02
CA ARG A 329 -24.62 20.35 -36.12
C ARG A 329 -23.97 20.88 -37.39
N GLU A 330 -23.16 21.92 -37.29
CA GLU A 330 -22.39 22.47 -38.41
C GLU A 330 -21.44 21.43 -39.03
N LEU A 331 -20.82 20.58 -38.19
CA LEU A 331 -20.04 19.42 -38.65
C LEU A 331 -20.90 18.39 -39.39
N ALA A 332 -22.10 18.07 -38.91
CA ALA A 332 -23.01 17.14 -39.58
C ALA A 332 -23.55 17.69 -40.91
N ASP A 333 -23.93 18.97 -40.94
CA ASP A 333 -24.35 19.67 -42.16
C ASP A 333 -23.18 19.74 -43.18
N SER A 334 -21.94 19.95 -42.71
CA SER A 334 -20.72 19.88 -43.52
C SER A 334 -20.43 18.48 -44.07
N GLN A 335 -20.61 17.43 -43.26
CA GLN A 335 -20.43 16.04 -43.69
C GLN A 335 -21.49 15.65 -44.73
N GLN A 336 -22.74 16.06 -44.54
CA GLN A 336 -23.80 15.82 -45.51
C GLN A 336 -23.55 16.55 -46.83
N LEU A 337 -23.02 17.79 -46.80
CA LEU A 337 -22.61 18.51 -48.01
C LEU A 337 -21.43 17.84 -48.72
N ALA A 338 -20.45 17.29 -47.98
CA ALA A 338 -19.36 16.51 -48.56
C ALA A 338 -19.88 15.25 -49.27
N GLN A 339 -20.77 14.49 -48.62
CA GLN A 339 -21.39 13.29 -49.20
C GLN A 339 -22.25 13.62 -50.44
N MET A 340 -22.96 14.75 -50.45
CA MET A 340 -23.65 15.23 -51.65
C MET A 340 -22.71 15.66 -52.78
N ALA A 341 -21.49 16.10 -52.46
CA ALA A 341 -20.47 16.42 -53.46
C ALA A 341 -19.81 15.15 -54.02
N GLU A 342 -19.55 14.16 -53.17
CA GLU A 342 -19.03 12.83 -53.53
C GLU A 342 -20.00 12.08 -54.44
N ASN A 343 -21.29 12.02 -54.08
CA ASN A 343 -22.32 11.45 -54.95
C ASN A 343 -22.41 12.16 -56.31
N ARG A 344 -22.26 13.49 -56.36
CA ARG A 344 -22.21 14.24 -57.63
C ARG A 344 -20.97 13.94 -58.46
N ILE A 345 -19.83 13.65 -57.83
CA ILE A 345 -18.63 13.23 -58.54
C ILE A 345 -18.90 11.86 -59.20
N LEU A 346 -19.51 10.92 -58.48
CA LEU A 346 -19.97 9.65 -59.04
C LEU A 346 -20.99 9.85 -60.17
N ASP A 347 -22.04 10.66 -59.98
CA ASP A 347 -23.02 10.99 -61.03
C ASP A 347 -22.33 11.53 -62.32
N THR A 348 -21.29 12.35 -62.17
CA THR A 348 -20.51 12.88 -63.31
C THR A 348 -19.52 11.87 -63.89
N GLN A 349 -19.06 10.89 -63.11
CA GLN A 349 -18.20 9.82 -63.59
C GLN A 349 -19.02 8.80 -64.39
N GLU A 350 -20.20 8.39 -63.91
CA GLU A 350 -21.14 7.56 -64.68
C GLU A 350 -21.54 8.24 -66.00
N GLN A 351 -21.76 9.56 -65.99
CA GLN A 351 -22.00 10.35 -67.20
C GLN A 351 -20.78 10.40 -68.14
N LEU A 352 -19.55 10.43 -67.61
CA LEU A 352 -18.33 10.35 -68.41
C LEU A 352 -18.18 8.96 -69.04
N GLU A 353 -18.41 7.89 -68.27
CA GLU A 353 -18.33 6.50 -68.74
C GLU A 353 -19.38 6.20 -69.81
N MET A 354 -20.63 6.66 -69.63
CA MET A 354 -21.66 6.60 -70.69
C MET A 354 -21.25 7.42 -71.94
N ALA A 355 -20.65 8.60 -71.77
CA ALA A 355 -20.20 9.42 -72.90
C ALA A 355 -18.97 8.82 -73.62
N MET A 356 -18.14 8.02 -72.94
CA MET A 356 -17.07 7.25 -73.58
C MET A 356 -17.65 6.06 -74.35
N LEU A 357 -18.63 5.34 -73.80
CA LEU A 357 -19.34 4.27 -74.54
C LEU A 357 -20.07 4.80 -75.78
N ASP A 358 -20.78 5.95 -75.70
CA ASP A 358 -21.39 6.60 -76.86
C ASP A 358 -20.34 7.05 -77.90
N LYS A 359 -19.12 7.40 -77.47
CA LYS A 359 -17.99 7.71 -78.35
C LYS A 359 -17.45 6.45 -79.02
N GLU A 360 -17.20 5.38 -78.28
CA GLU A 360 -16.71 4.10 -78.81
C GLU A 360 -17.70 3.49 -79.81
N MET A 361 -19.00 3.51 -79.48
CA MET A 361 -20.09 3.11 -80.39
C MET A 361 -20.23 4.01 -81.63
N ALA A 362 -19.74 5.26 -81.57
CA ALA A 362 -19.71 6.16 -82.72
C ALA A 362 -18.44 5.97 -83.58
N GLU A 363 -17.31 5.63 -82.96
CA GLU A 363 -16.06 5.28 -83.64
C GLU A 363 -16.19 3.93 -84.35
N GLU A 364 -16.72 2.88 -83.70
CA GLU A 364 -17.03 1.59 -84.34
C GLU A 364 -17.95 1.78 -85.58
N ARG A 365 -18.99 2.60 -85.46
CA ARG A 365 -19.90 2.90 -86.58
C ARG A 365 -19.24 3.73 -87.68
N ALA A 366 -18.26 4.57 -87.35
CA ALA A 366 -17.49 5.30 -88.34
C ALA A 366 -16.54 4.36 -89.10
N GLU A 367 -15.82 3.48 -88.39
CA GLU A 367 -14.96 2.46 -89.00
C GLU A 367 -15.75 1.51 -89.90
N ILE A 368 -16.92 1.02 -89.45
CA ILE A 368 -17.83 0.22 -90.29
C ILE A 368 -18.22 0.98 -91.56
N ALA A 369 -18.66 2.25 -91.44
CA ALA A 369 -19.03 3.07 -92.59
C ALA A 369 -17.85 3.37 -93.54
N GLU A 370 -16.63 3.47 -93.02
CA GLU A 370 -15.41 3.59 -93.85
C GLU A 370 -15.09 2.28 -94.59
N THR A 371 -15.27 1.11 -93.97
CA THR A 371 -15.11 -0.18 -94.66
C THR A 371 -16.17 -0.42 -95.75
N GLU A 372 -17.43 -0.03 -95.52
CA GLU A 372 -18.47 -0.05 -96.57
C GLU A 372 -18.13 0.92 -97.72
N LEU A 373 -17.52 2.07 -97.42
CA LEU A 373 -17.07 3.04 -98.42
C LEU A 373 -15.90 2.49 -99.26
N GLU A 374 -14.93 1.78 -98.65
CA GLU A 374 -13.85 1.09 -99.36
C GLU A 374 -14.42 0.00 -100.30
N GLU A 375 -15.31 -0.87 -99.82
CA GLU A 375 -15.91 -1.95 -100.63
C GLU A 375 -16.69 -1.40 -101.84
N VAL A 376 -17.37 -0.26 -101.69
CA VAL A 376 -18.06 0.41 -102.80
C VAL A 376 -17.08 1.05 -103.81
N LYS A 377 -15.90 1.53 -103.39
CA LYS A 377 -14.85 2.00 -104.31
C LYS A 377 -14.28 0.85 -105.14
N GLU A 378 -13.99 -0.30 -104.52
CA GLU A 378 -13.48 -1.47 -105.23
C GLU A 378 -14.47 -1.97 -106.29
N ARG A 379 -15.76 -2.08 -105.93
CA ARG A 379 -16.84 -2.43 -106.87
C ARG A 379 -16.95 -1.43 -108.03
N LEU A 380 -16.76 -0.13 -107.78
CA LEU A 380 -16.76 0.88 -108.84
C LEU A 380 -15.60 0.65 -109.83
N ALA A 381 -14.38 0.40 -109.32
CA ALA A 381 -13.20 0.17 -110.15
C ALA A 381 -13.35 -1.07 -111.06
N VAL A 382 -14.00 -2.14 -110.58
CA VAL A 382 -14.33 -3.31 -111.42
C VAL A 382 -15.27 -2.94 -112.57
N VAL A 383 -16.34 -2.18 -112.29
CA VAL A 383 -17.31 -1.76 -113.33
C VAL A 383 -16.70 -0.79 -114.34
N GLU A 384 -15.75 0.06 -113.95
CA GLU A 384 -14.99 0.91 -114.87
C GLU A 384 -14.15 0.08 -115.86
N VAL A 385 -13.53 -1.02 -115.41
CA VAL A 385 -12.81 -1.97 -116.26
C VAL A 385 -13.76 -2.71 -117.23
N GLU A 386 -14.92 -3.16 -116.76
CA GLU A 386 -15.94 -3.80 -117.63
C GLU A 386 -16.44 -2.86 -118.74
N LEU A 387 -16.67 -1.59 -118.40
CA LEU A 387 -17.05 -0.55 -119.37
C LEU A 387 -15.93 -0.21 -120.37
N GLN A 388 -14.66 -0.46 -120.03
CA GLN A 388 -13.54 -0.32 -120.96
C GLN A 388 -13.49 -1.50 -121.94
N VAL A 389 -13.67 -2.74 -121.48
CA VAL A 389 -13.70 -3.94 -122.35
C VAL A 389 -14.87 -3.89 -123.34
N LEU A 390 -16.05 -3.46 -122.89
CA LEU A 390 -17.25 -3.36 -123.74
C LEU A 390 -17.18 -2.25 -124.82
N ARG A 391 -16.10 -1.46 -124.86
CA ARG A 391 -15.88 -0.42 -125.88
C ARG A 391 -15.17 -0.93 -127.15
N GLU A 392 -14.58 -2.12 -127.14
CA GLU A 392 -13.60 -2.54 -128.18
C GLU A 392 -14.07 -3.56 -129.24
N GLY A 393 -15.37 -3.92 -129.34
CA GLY A 393 -15.81 -5.03 -130.23
C GLY A 393 -17.01 -4.81 -131.17
N GLY A 394 -16.79 -4.71 -132.50
CA GLY A 394 -17.80 -5.12 -133.53
C GLY A 394 -17.70 -4.58 -135.00
N GLY A 395 -17.73 -5.49 -136.02
CA GLY A 395 -18.17 -5.23 -137.44
C GLY A 395 -17.53 -6.04 -138.63
N GLY A 396 -18.31 -6.79 -139.47
CA GLY A 396 -17.94 -7.49 -140.76
C GLY A 396 -18.73 -8.82 -141.05
N ASP A 397 -18.72 -9.59 -142.19
CA ASP A 397 -18.43 -9.42 -143.65
C ASP A 397 -18.89 -10.69 -144.52
N GLU A 398 -18.76 -10.76 -145.88
CA GLU A 398 -19.33 -11.79 -146.84
C GLU A 398 -18.48 -12.08 -148.16
N ASN A 399 -18.74 -12.98 -149.15
CA ASN A 399 -19.36 -14.35 -149.37
C ASN A 399 -19.31 -14.80 -150.90
N SER A 400 -19.82 -16.01 -151.31
CA SER A 400 -20.35 -16.45 -152.67
C SER A 400 -19.71 -17.63 -153.51
N GLU A 401 -20.29 -18.01 -154.70
CA GLU A 401 -20.64 -19.44 -155.06
C GLU A 401 -20.49 -20.02 -156.54
N ASN A 402 -20.37 -21.37 -156.65
CA ASN A 402 -20.76 -22.44 -157.66
C ASN A 402 -20.90 -22.31 -159.22
N ASN A 403 -20.34 -23.29 -159.99
CA ASN A 403 -21.00 -24.08 -161.10
C ASN A 403 -20.13 -25.26 -161.67
N VAL A 404 -20.64 -26.02 -162.67
CA VAL A 404 -20.06 -27.09 -163.53
C VAL A 404 -19.99 -28.51 -162.93
N LYS A 405 -20.67 -29.50 -163.55
CA LYS A 405 -20.87 -30.83 -162.92
C LYS A 405 -20.99 -32.08 -163.81
N GLN A 406 -20.63 -32.05 -165.10
CA GLN A 406 -20.84 -33.21 -166.01
C GLN A 406 -19.57 -33.96 -166.49
N SER A 407 -18.38 -33.60 -166.00
CA SER A 407 -17.15 -34.44 -166.09
C SER A 407 -17.17 -35.64 -165.11
N LEU A 408 -18.36 -36.02 -164.64
CA LEU A 408 -18.56 -36.66 -163.34
C LEU A 408 -18.24 -38.16 -163.32
N ALA A 409 -18.45 -38.85 -164.45
CA ALA A 409 -18.43 -40.32 -164.51
C ALA A 409 -17.04 -40.94 -164.31
N TYR A 410 -15.96 -40.22 -164.69
CA TYR A 410 -14.60 -40.72 -164.53
C TYR A 410 -14.08 -40.48 -163.10
N VAL A 411 -14.27 -39.25 -162.59
CA VAL A 411 -13.86 -38.80 -161.25
C VAL A 411 -14.52 -39.60 -160.11
N GLN A 412 -15.67 -40.24 -160.37
CA GLN A 412 -16.37 -41.06 -159.38
C GLN A 412 -15.62 -42.34 -158.97
N LEU A 413 -14.76 -42.91 -159.83
CA LEU A 413 -14.01 -44.14 -159.53
C LEU A 413 -12.76 -43.89 -158.68
N GLU A 414 -12.02 -42.80 -158.94
CA GLU A 414 -10.87 -42.40 -158.11
C GLU A 414 -11.33 -42.09 -156.67
N LYS A 415 -12.41 -41.32 -156.52
CA LYS A 415 -12.97 -40.95 -155.21
C LYS A 415 -13.49 -42.10 -154.37
N GLN A 416 -13.71 -43.30 -154.92
CA GLN A 416 -14.05 -44.47 -154.11
C GLN A 416 -12.81 -45.10 -153.45
N ASN A 417 -11.66 -45.08 -154.13
CA ASN A 417 -10.39 -45.60 -153.59
C ASN A 417 -9.75 -44.63 -152.58
N GLU A 418 -9.92 -43.33 -152.74
CA GLU A 418 -9.50 -42.34 -151.73
C GLU A 418 -10.24 -42.55 -150.40
N ARG A 419 -11.58 -42.67 -150.44
CA ARG A 419 -12.43 -42.82 -149.24
C ARG A 419 -12.04 -43.99 -148.33
N LEU A 420 -11.62 -45.12 -148.91
CA LEU A 420 -11.16 -46.27 -148.13
C LEU A 420 -9.82 -46.01 -147.43
N LYS A 421 -8.91 -45.23 -148.03
CA LYS A 421 -7.67 -44.80 -147.36
C LYS A 421 -7.96 -43.79 -146.25
N GLU A 422 -8.82 -42.80 -146.51
CA GLU A 422 -9.21 -41.83 -145.47
C GLU A 422 -9.89 -42.51 -144.27
N ALA A 423 -10.73 -43.53 -144.49
CA ALA A 423 -11.42 -44.24 -143.42
C ALA A 423 -10.44 -44.96 -142.47
N LEU A 424 -9.39 -45.58 -143.01
CA LEU A 424 -8.35 -46.22 -142.21
C LEU A 424 -7.48 -45.21 -141.44
N VAL A 425 -7.18 -44.05 -142.05
CA VAL A 425 -6.46 -42.96 -141.38
C VAL A 425 -7.30 -42.41 -140.21
N ARG A 426 -8.58 -42.08 -140.43
CA ARG A 426 -9.47 -41.60 -139.36
C ARG A 426 -9.60 -42.60 -138.20
N LEU A 427 -9.66 -43.91 -138.49
CA LEU A 427 -9.76 -44.93 -137.44
C LEU A 427 -8.49 -45.00 -136.57
N ARG A 428 -7.30 -44.87 -137.18
CA ARG A 428 -6.03 -44.74 -136.44
C ARG A 428 -6.04 -43.48 -135.58
N ASP A 429 -6.42 -42.35 -136.16
CA ASP A 429 -6.31 -41.04 -135.51
C ASP A 429 -7.24 -40.95 -134.29
N ILE A 430 -8.49 -41.42 -134.40
CA ILE A 430 -9.44 -41.55 -133.29
C ILE A 430 -8.91 -42.49 -132.19
N SER A 431 -8.24 -43.59 -132.58
CA SER A 431 -7.63 -44.50 -131.60
C SER A 431 -6.44 -43.89 -130.86
N GLN A 432 -5.64 -43.05 -131.52
CA GLN A 432 -4.55 -42.31 -130.86
C GLN A 432 -5.07 -41.17 -129.99
N GLU A 433 -6.12 -40.47 -130.43
CA GLU A 433 -6.78 -39.40 -129.67
C GLU A 433 -7.40 -39.92 -128.37
N THR A 434 -8.12 -41.05 -128.43
CA THR A 434 -8.70 -41.69 -127.23
C THR A 434 -7.63 -42.26 -126.28
N GLU A 435 -6.52 -42.82 -126.79
CA GLU A 435 -5.39 -43.22 -125.94
C GLU A 435 -4.72 -42.01 -125.28
N GLN A 436 -4.57 -40.90 -126.00
CA GLN A 436 -4.01 -39.65 -125.46
C GLN A 436 -4.95 -39.00 -124.43
N GLU A 437 -6.26 -39.07 -124.62
CA GLU A 437 -7.24 -38.59 -123.65
C GLU A 437 -7.23 -39.44 -122.36
N GLN A 438 -7.17 -40.77 -122.48
CA GLN A 438 -7.04 -41.66 -121.32
C GLN A 438 -5.75 -41.40 -120.54
N ARG A 439 -4.62 -41.19 -121.24
CA ARG A 439 -3.34 -40.81 -120.61
C ARG A 439 -3.44 -39.49 -119.83
N ARG A 440 -4.14 -38.47 -120.36
CA ARG A 440 -4.38 -37.21 -119.63
C ARG A 440 -5.19 -37.43 -118.37
N ARG A 441 -6.33 -38.14 -118.46
CA ARG A 441 -7.17 -38.43 -117.28
C ARG A 441 -6.43 -39.24 -116.21
N ILE A 442 -5.46 -40.07 -116.58
CA ILE A 442 -4.57 -40.74 -115.63
C ILE A 442 -3.67 -39.71 -114.93
N THR A 443 -2.96 -38.85 -115.66
CA THR A 443 -2.11 -37.81 -115.04
C THR A 443 -2.90 -36.80 -114.20
N ASP A 444 -4.14 -36.50 -114.59
CA ASP A 444 -5.03 -35.61 -113.83
C ASP A 444 -5.43 -36.28 -112.49
N MET A 445 -5.83 -37.57 -112.50
CA MET A 445 -6.13 -38.32 -111.27
C MET A 445 -4.89 -38.58 -110.40
N GLU A 446 -3.71 -38.80 -110.99
CA GLU A 446 -2.45 -38.91 -110.26
C GLU A 446 -2.12 -37.61 -109.53
N LYS A 447 -2.41 -36.45 -110.14
CA LYS A 447 -2.30 -35.14 -109.48
C LYS A 447 -3.35 -34.98 -108.38
N ASP A 448 -4.62 -35.27 -108.64
CA ASP A 448 -5.70 -35.16 -107.63
C ASP A 448 -5.41 -36.03 -106.39
N VAL A 449 -4.74 -37.18 -106.55
CA VAL A 449 -4.25 -38.01 -105.44
C VAL A 449 -3.11 -37.33 -104.68
N SER A 450 -2.13 -36.75 -105.37
CA SER A 450 -1.04 -35.98 -104.73
C SER A 450 -1.57 -34.79 -103.93
N ASP A 451 -2.44 -33.96 -104.53
CA ASP A 451 -3.08 -32.83 -103.88
C ASP A 451 -3.89 -33.27 -102.64
N ALA A 452 -4.54 -34.44 -102.72
CA ALA A 452 -5.29 -35.02 -101.59
C ALA A 452 -4.40 -35.64 -100.49
N GLU A 453 -3.17 -36.05 -100.80
CA GLU A 453 -2.19 -36.49 -99.80
C GLU A 453 -1.54 -35.29 -99.09
N GLU A 454 -1.20 -34.21 -99.83
CA GLU A 454 -0.75 -32.94 -99.23
C GLU A 454 -1.79 -32.33 -98.28
N LEU A 455 -3.07 -32.30 -98.68
CA LEU A 455 -4.17 -31.83 -97.83
C LEU A 455 -4.37 -32.67 -96.56
N ARG A 456 -4.02 -33.96 -96.57
CA ARG A 456 -4.05 -34.80 -95.35
C ARG A 456 -2.91 -34.45 -94.39
N VAL A 457 -1.70 -34.22 -94.89
CA VAL A 457 -0.57 -33.79 -94.05
C VAL A 457 -0.89 -32.45 -93.40
N GLN A 458 -1.48 -31.51 -94.14
CA GLN A 458 -1.94 -30.22 -93.59
C GLN A 458 -3.06 -30.38 -92.54
N LEU A 459 -3.99 -31.31 -92.75
CA LEU A 459 -5.04 -31.64 -91.77
C LEU A 459 -4.44 -32.23 -90.48
N GLU A 460 -3.50 -33.16 -90.59
CA GLU A 460 -2.83 -33.78 -89.44
C GLU A 460 -1.98 -32.77 -88.66
N GLU A 461 -1.27 -31.87 -89.35
CA GLU A 461 -0.52 -30.78 -88.71
C GLU A 461 -1.46 -29.77 -88.01
N ALA A 462 -2.60 -29.45 -88.62
CA ALA A 462 -3.62 -28.59 -88.01
C ALA A 462 -4.27 -29.23 -86.78
N LEU A 463 -4.55 -30.54 -86.81
CA LEU A 463 -5.08 -31.30 -85.68
C LEU A 463 -4.05 -31.38 -84.53
N TYR A 464 -2.76 -31.52 -84.83
CA TYR A 464 -1.71 -31.48 -83.80
C TYR A 464 -1.59 -30.10 -83.14
N LYS A 465 -1.65 -29.02 -83.93
CA LYS A 465 -1.68 -27.64 -83.43
C LYS A 465 -2.91 -27.36 -82.57
N LEU A 466 -4.09 -27.86 -82.98
CA LEU A 466 -5.33 -27.77 -82.22
C LEU A 466 -5.21 -28.50 -80.87
N ALA A 467 -4.77 -29.76 -80.87
CA ALA A 467 -4.61 -30.54 -79.63
C ALA A 467 -3.61 -29.89 -78.65
N ASN A 468 -2.53 -29.29 -79.14
CA ASN A 468 -1.59 -28.56 -78.30
C ASN A 468 -2.20 -27.26 -77.72
N ALA A 469 -3.02 -26.55 -78.49
CA ALA A 469 -3.76 -25.38 -78.01
C ALA A 469 -4.86 -25.77 -76.99
N GLU A 470 -5.55 -26.90 -77.19
CA GLU A 470 -6.51 -27.46 -76.23
C GLU A 470 -5.84 -27.78 -74.88
N VAL A 471 -4.65 -28.41 -74.89
CA VAL A 471 -3.86 -28.67 -73.66
C VAL A 471 -3.47 -27.37 -72.95
N GLN A 472 -3.02 -26.35 -73.69
CA GLN A 472 -2.70 -25.03 -73.12
C GLN A 472 -3.95 -24.32 -72.52
N VAL A 473 -5.11 -24.51 -73.13
CA VAL A 473 -6.40 -23.99 -72.61
C VAL A 473 -6.83 -24.71 -71.33
N GLU A 474 -6.59 -26.02 -71.18
CA GLU A 474 -6.84 -26.70 -69.90
C GLU A 474 -5.83 -26.30 -68.80
N GLU A 475 -4.54 -26.14 -69.13
CA GLU A 475 -3.52 -25.67 -68.16
C GLU A 475 -3.85 -24.26 -67.64
N LEU A 476 -4.30 -23.36 -68.52
CA LEU A 476 -4.73 -22.00 -68.13
C LEU A 476 -6.03 -21.99 -67.31
N LYS A 477 -6.91 -23.00 -67.44
CA LYS A 477 -8.08 -23.16 -66.56
C LYS A 477 -7.66 -23.64 -65.18
N GLU A 478 -6.77 -24.62 -65.08
CA GLU A 478 -6.28 -25.13 -63.79
C GLU A 478 -5.59 -23.99 -62.99
N GLN A 479 -4.81 -23.14 -63.67
CA GLN A 479 -4.23 -21.92 -63.07
C GLN A 479 -5.28 -20.87 -62.65
N LEU A 480 -6.41 -20.78 -63.37
CA LEU A 480 -7.51 -19.86 -63.02
C LEU A 480 -8.32 -20.38 -61.82
N ASP A 481 -8.59 -21.69 -61.75
CA ASP A 481 -9.27 -22.32 -60.61
C ASP A 481 -8.42 -22.24 -59.33
N ASP A 482 -7.09 -22.42 -59.43
CA ASP A 482 -6.15 -22.17 -58.32
C ASP A 482 -6.15 -20.70 -57.87
N ALA A 483 -6.24 -19.75 -58.81
CA ALA A 483 -6.32 -18.32 -58.50
C ALA A 483 -7.65 -17.96 -57.78
N LEU A 484 -8.78 -18.49 -58.25
CA LEU A 484 -10.08 -18.33 -57.61
C LEU A 484 -10.09 -18.93 -56.20
N GLY A 485 -9.47 -20.10 -56.00
CA GLY A 485 -9.29 -20.70 -54.68
C GLY A 485 -8.44 -19.85 -53.72
N ALA A 486 -7.48 -19.09 -54.25
CA ALA A 486 -6.69 -18.13 -53.47
C ALA A 486 -7.51 -16.87 -53.11
N GLU A 487 -8.37 -16.37 -54.02
CA GLU A 487 -9.29 -15.26 -53.74
C GLU A 487 -10.32 -15.63 -52.66
N ASP A 488 -10.94 -16.83 -52.73
CA ASP A 488 -11.85 -17.35 -51.71
C ASP A 488 -11.22 -17.39 -50.30
N LEU A 489 -9.95 -17.79 -50.21
CA LEU A 489 -9.20 -17.79 -48.96
C LEU A 489 -8.90 -16.36 -48.46
N LEU A 490 -8.64 -15.43 -49.38
CA LEU A 490 -8.42 -14.02 -49.07
C LEU A 490 -9.71 -13.37 -48.53
N VAL A 491 -10.86 -13.65 -49.15
CA VAL A 491 -12.19 -13.25 -48.66
C VAL A 491 -12.46 -13.80 -47.25
N GLN A 492 -12.26 -15.10 -47.02
CA GLN A 492 -12.43 -15.69 -45.69
C GLN A 492 -11.48 -15.07 -44.64
N LEU A 493 -10.27 -14.66 -45.04
CA LEU A 493 -9.33 -13.98 -44.14
C LEU A 493 -9.75 -12.53 -43.85
N THR A 494 -10.32 -11.80 -44.82
CA THR A 494 -10.84 -10.44 -44.60
C THR A 494 -12.11 -10.45 -43.76
N GLU A 495 -13.06 -11.35 -44.01
CA GLU A 495 -14.23 -11.56 -43.13
C GLU A 495 -13.80 -11.88 -41.69
N ARG A 496 -12.81 -12.78 -41.52
CA ARG A 496 -12.29 -13.14 -40.21
C ARG A 496 -11.61 -11.96 -39.51
N ASN A 497 -10.85 -11.15 -40.23
CA ASN A 497 -10.23 -9.94 -39.69
C ASN A 497 -11.27 -8.87 -39.35
N LEU A 498 -12.32 -8.72 -40.14
CA LEU A 498 -13.44 -7.82 -39.87
C LEU A 498 -14.17 -8.24 -38.59
N MET A 499 -14.59 -9.50 -38.46
CA MET A 499 -15.23 -10.02 -37.25
C MET A 499 -14.33 -9.94 -36.01
N LEU A 500 -13.01 -10.09 -36.15
CA LEU A 500 -12.07 -9.86 -35.05
C LEU A 500 -11.95 -8.37 -34.69
N GLY A 501 -12.02 -7.47 -35.68
CA GLY A 501 -12.10 -6.02 -35.47
C GLY A 501 -13.37 -5.62 -34.73
N GLU A 502 -14.53 -6.07 -35.19
CA GLU A 502 -15.83 -5.88 -34.53
C GLU A 502 -15.81 -6.41 -33.09
N LYS A 503 -15.25 -7.61 -32.86
CA LYS A 503 -15.12 -8.17 -31.52
C LYS A 503 -14.18 -7.37 -30.62
N ILE A 504 -13.11 -6.78 -31.17
CA ILE A 504 -12.21 -5.87 -30.44
C ILE A 504 -12.94 -4.57 -30.10
N GLU A 505 -13.75 -4.03 -31.00
CA GLU A 505 -14.51 -2.80 -30.77
C GLU A 505 -15.65 -3.00 -29.75
N GLU A 506 -16.37 -4.12 -29.83
CA GLU A 506 -17.33 -4.52 -28.80
C GLU A 506 -16.63 -4.65 -27.42
N MET A 507 -15.44 -5.24 -27.37
CA MET A 507 -14.67 -5.33 -26.12
C MET A 507 -14.21 -3.95 -25.63
N ARG A 508 -13.80 -3.02 -26.51
CA ARG A 508 -13.47 -1.63 -26.13
C ARG A 508 -14.66 -0.91 -25.51
N ILE A 509 -15.83 -0.97 -26.15
CA ILE A 509 -17.06 -0.39 -25.63
C ILE A 509 -17.39 -0.99 -24.24
N THR A 510 -17.25 -2.30 -24.05
CA THR A 510 -17.46 -2.90 -22.71
C THR A 510 -16.40 -2.52 -21.67
N ILE A 511 -15.20 -2.13 -22.08
CA ILE A 511 -14.17 -1.60 -21.17
C ILE A 511 -14.54 -0.16 -20.78
N GLU A 512 -14.92 0.69 -21.73
CA GLU A 512 -15.37 2.06 -21.47
C GLU A 512 -16.62 2.09 -20.57
N ASP A 513 -17.60 1.21 -20.81
CA ASP A 513 -18.77 1.02 -19.92
C ASP A 513 -18.36 0.60 -18.50
N LEU A 514 -17.35 -0.28 -18.36
CA LEU A 514 -16.85 -0.75 -17.06
C LEU A 514 -16.00 0.30 -16.34
N GLU A 515 -15.25 1.13 -17.07
CA GLU A 515 -14.50 2.25 -16.54
C GLU A 515 -15.43 3.37 -16.05
N ALA A 516 -16.48 3.69 -16.81
CA ALA A 516 -17.54 4.62 -16.38
C ALA A 516 -18.33 4.09 -15.17
N LEU A 517 -18.64 2.78 -15.14
CA LEU A 517 -19.25 2.15 -13.95
C LEU A 517 -18.32 2.15 -12.73
N ARG A 518 -17.00 2.09 -12.94
CA ARG A 518 -16.03 2.24 -11.86
C ARG A 518 -15.97 3.68 -11.36
N GLU A 519 -15.89 4.68 -12.24
CA GLU A 519 -15.87 6.09 -11.86
C GLU A 519 -17.10 6.45 -11.00
N LEU A 520 -18.30 6.00 -11.41
CA LEU A 520 -19.54 6.17 -10.65
C LEU A 520 -19.52 5.40 -9.30
N ASN A 521 -18.83 4.26 -9.21
CA ASN A 521 -18.65 3.55 -7.93
C ASN A 521 -17.67 4.29 -7.01
N ASP A 522 -16.55 4.78 -7.55
CA ASP A 522 -15.54 5.53 -6.79
C ASP A 522 -16.14 6.86 -6.28
N GLU A 523 -16.95 7.58 -7.08
CA GLU A 523 -17.77 8.73 -6.64
C GLU A 523 -18.75 8.35 -5.51
N LEU A 524 -19.43 7.20 -5.63
CA LEU A 524 -20.42 6.75 -4.67
C LEU A 524 -19.78 6.29 -3.34
N GLU A 525 -18.58 5.73 -3.39
CA GLU A 525 -17.77 5.45 -2.21
C GLU A 525 -17.27 6.74 -1.54
N GLU A 526 -16.85 7.76 -2.29
CA GLU A 526 -16.50 9.08 -1.73
C GLU A 526 -17.70 9.74 -1.02
N ASN A 527 -18.88 9.76 -1.66
CA ASN A 527 -20.13 10.24 -1.05
C ASN A 527 -20.51 9.42 0.21
N HIS A 528 -20.24 8.12 0.24
CA HIS A 528 -20.45 7.30 1.43
C HIS A 528 -19.47 7.64 2.56
N VAL A 529 -18.19 7.88 2.27
CA VAL A 529 -17.20 8.32 3.26
C VAL A 529 -17.53 9.72 3.81
N GLU A 530 -17.99 10.66 2.96
CA GLU A 530 -18.46 11.96 3.42
C GLU A 530 -19.68 11.86 4.34
N THR A 531 -20.66 11.02 4.00
CA THR A 531 -21.86 10.84 4.84
C THR A 531 -21.58 10.08 6.13
N GLU A 532 -20.65 9.11 6.13
CA GLU A 532 -20.16 8.47 7.36
C GLU A 532 -19.44 9.48 8.26
N LYS A 533 -18.53 10.30 7.70
CA LYS A 533 -17.83 11.36 8.43
C LYS A 533 -18.79 12.39 9.02
N ALA A 534 -19.80 12.84 8.26
CA ALA A 534 -20.81 13.76 8.75
C ALA A 534 -21.63 13.15 9.90
N MET A 535 -22.00 11.88 9.83
CA MET A 535 -22.67 11.18 10.94
C MET A 535 -21.76 11.01 12.15
N GLN A 536 -20.45 10.81 11.98
CA GLN A 536 -19.50 10.74 13.08
C GLN A 536 -19.30 12.10 13.76
N GLU A 537 -19.21 13.21 13.00
CA GLU A 537 -19.18 14.57 13.55
C GLU A 537 -20.46 14.89 14.34
N ASP A 538 -21.62 14.41 13.88
CA ASP A 538 -22.89 14.49 14.61
C ASP A 538 -22.89 13.63 15.89
N ILE A 539 -22.32 12.41 15.85
CA ILE A 539 -22.14 11.55 17.03
C ILE A 539 -21.23 12.24 18.06
N ASP A 540 -20.06 12.73 17.68
CA ASP A 540 -19.11 13.43 18.56
C ASP A 540 -19.75 14.67 19.20
N SER A 541 -20.56 15.41 18.43
CA SER A 541 -21.38 16.54 18.88
C SER A 541 -22.44 16.11 19.90
N LYS A 542 -23.09 14.96 19.70
CA LYS A 542 -24.04 14.38 20.67
C LYS A 542 -23.34 13.83 21.91
N GLU A 543 -22.16 13.24 21.80
CA GLU A 543 -21.37 12.80 22.95
C GLU A 543 -20.82 13.98 23.76
N ALA A 544 -20.49 15.10 23.13
CA ALA A 544 -20.20 16.35 23.84
C ALA A 544 -21.43 16.86 24.62
N GLN A 545 -22.61 16.89 23.99
CA GLN A 545 -23.86 17.26 24.65
C GLN A 545 -24.22 16.29 25.80
N ILE A 546 -24.02 14.99 25.63
CA ILE A 546 -24.24 13.97 26.67
C ILE A 546 -23.27 14.18 27.85
N ARG A 547 -21.99 14.45 27.60
CA ARG A 547 -21.01 14.77 28.65
C ARG A 547 -21.35 16.06 29.41
N GLU A 548 -21.81 17.10 28.72
CA GLU A 548 -22.28 18.33 29.35
C GLU A 548 -23.50 18.07 30.25
N GLN A 549 -24.52 17.36 29.74
CA GLN A 549 -25.70 17.01 30.55
C GLN A 549 -25.34 16.07 31.72
N ALA A 550 -24.42 15.13 31.54
CA ALA A 550 -23.94 14.25 32.62
C ALA A 550 -23.20 15.04 33.71
N SER A 551 -22.33 15.99 33.33
CA SER A 551 -21.70 16.91 34.27
C SER A 551 -22.73 17.75 35.02
N LYS A 552 -23.78 18.22 34.31
CA LYS A 552 -24.87 19.00 34.90
C LYS A 552 -25.73 18.16 35.86
N ILE A 553 -26.01 16.90 35.51
CA ILE A 553 -26.68 15.94 36.38
C ILE A 553 -25.86 15.73 37.65
N SER A 554 -24.54 15.48 37.57
CA SER A 554 -23.67 15.38 38.75
C SER A 554 -23.80 16.62 39.64
N THR A 555 -23.66 17.83 39.09
CA THR A 555 -23.78 19.06 39.91
C THR A 555 -25.17 19.26 40.55
N LEU A 556 -26.22 18.69 39.96
CA LEU A 556 -27.57 18.69 40.54
C LEU A 556 -27.77 17.58 41.57
N GLU A 557 -27.16 16.41 41.37
CA GLU A 557 -27.12 15.30 42.34
C GLU A 557 -26.28 15.66 43.58
N ASP A 558 -25.16 16.38 43.41
CA ASP A 558 -24.37 16.94 44.49
C ASP A 558 -25.20 17.98 45.28
N ALA A 559 -25.85 18.93 44.58
CA ALA A 559 -26.74 19.90 45.21
C ALA A 559 -27.96 19.26 45.89
N CYS A 560 -28.46 18.12 45.37
CA CYS A 560 -29.52 17.35 46.02
C CYS A 560 -29.01 16.60 47.25
N GLN A 561 -27.78 16.08 47.24
CA GLN A 561 -27.15 15.50 48.43
C GLN A 561 -26.89 16.55 49.53
N ASP A 562 -26.46 17.76 49.17
CA ASP A 562 -26.35 18.89 50.11
C ASP A 562 -27.73 19.24 50.70
N LEU A 563 -28.77 19.33 49.86
CA LEU A 563 -30.13 19.60 50.32
C LEU A 563 -30.68 18.46 51.19
N GLU A 564 -30.46 17.19 50.83
CA GLU A 564 -30.81 16.04 51.67
C GLU A 564 -30.02 16.05 52.99
N GLY A 565 -28.75 16.46 52.97
CA GLY A 565 -27.93 16.71 54.16
C GLY A 565 -28.53 17.77 55.08
N THR A 566 -28.96 18.91 54.53
CA THR A 566 -29.67 19.94 55.33
C THR A 566 -31.03 19.44 55.81
N ILE A 567 -31.77 18.64 55.03
CA ILE A 567 -33.05 18.03 55.45
C ILE A 567 -32.82 17.00 56.57
N ILE A 568 -31.71 16.26 56.54
CA ILE A 568 -31.31 15.38 57.65
C ILE A 568 -30.97 16.22 58.88
N GLN A 569 -30.16 17.27 58.76
CA GLN A 569 -29.85 18.19 59.87
C GLN A 569 -31.12 18.86 60.45
N PHE A 570 -32.06 19.29 59.62
CA PHE A 570 -33.36 19.82 60.07
C PHE A 570 -34.23 18.75 60.72
N ARG A 571 -34.21 17.51 60.24
CA ARG A 571 -34.92 16.38 60.89
C ARG A 571 -34.27 16.00 62.22
N GLU A 572 -32.95 15.96 62.30
CA GLU A 572 -32.19 15.72 63.52
C GLU A 572 -32.42 16.85 64.54
N LEU A 573 -32.42 18.11 64.11
CA LEU A 573 -32.76 19.27 64.96
C LEU A 573 -34.22 19.23 65.42
N VAL A 574 -35.17 18.87 64.55
CA VAL A 574 -36.58 18.71 64.94
C VAL A 574 -36.77 17.51 65.88
N MET A 575 -36.03 16.41 65.68
CA MET A 575 -36.04 15.26 66.59
C MET A 575 -35.32 15.57 67.92
N GLN A 576 -34.27 16.39 67.93
CA GLN A 576 -33.64 16.92 69.13
C GLN A 576 -34.62 17.82 69.88
N LEU A 577 -35.22 18.82 69.23
CA LEU A 577 -36.21 19.70 69.85
C LEU A 577 -37.46 18.95 70.33
N GLN A 578 -37.91 17.92 69.62
CA GLN A 578 -39.00 17.03 70.09
C GLN A 578 -38.55 16.17 71.28
N SER A 579 -37.34 15.61 71.22
CA SER A 579 -36.74 14.87 72.33
C SER A 579 -36.48 15.76 73.54
N GLU A 580 -36.16 17.04 73.38
CA GLU A 580 -35.99 18.03 74.45
C GLU A 580 -37.35 18.44 75.02
N LEU A 581 -38.38 18.57 74.20
CA LEU A 581 -39.74 18.81 74.68
C LEU A 581 -40.28 17.60 75.47
N ASP A 582 -40.01 16.38 74.99
CA ASP A 582 -40.42 15.14 75.65
C ASP A 582 -39.50 14.74 76.82
N THR A 583 -38.21 15.09 76.82
CA THR A 583 -37.37 14.99 78.03
C THR A 583 -37.75 16.05 79.05
N LEU A 584 -38.01 17.31 78.70
CA LEU A 584 -38.53 18.31 79.66
C LEU A 584 -39.87 17.85 80.27
N ARG A 585 -40.76 17.25 79.48
CA ARG A 585 -42.00 16.61 79.99
C ARG A 585 -41.70 15.42 80.90
N ALA A 586 -40.73 14.57 80.55
CA ALA A 586 -40.33 13.42 81.35
C ALA A 586 -39.62 13.84 82.64
N GLU A 587 -38.66 14.76 82.60
CA GLU A 587 -37.95 15.37 83.73
C GLU A 587 -38.93 15.99 84.74
N THR A 588 -39.98 16.67 84.25
CA THR A 588 -41.08 17.18 85.08
C THR A 588 -41.88 16.05 85.78
N GLN A 589 -41.81 14.80 85.30
CA GLN A 589 -42.43 13.62 85.91
C GLN A 589 -41.46 12.65 86.61
N THR A 590 -40.17 12.66 86.28
CA THR A 590 -39.20 11.61 86.62
C THR A 590 -37.85 12.16 87.08
N ALA A 591 -37.86 13.05 88.07
CA ALA A 591 -36.67 13.53 88.79
C ALA A 591 -35.95 12.44 89.65
N GLN A 592 -35.96 11.17 89.21
CA GLN A 592 -35.49 10.00 89.96
C GLN A 592 -34.96 8.83 89.07
N HIS A 593 -34.15 9.04 88.03
CA HIS A 593 -33.26 7.96 87.52
C HIS A 593 -32.08 8.42 86.63
N GLU A 594 -30.96 8.82 87.24
CA GLU A 594 -29.80 9.40 86.53
C GLU A 594 -28.79 8.35 85.96
N SER A 595 -29.00 7.05 86.20
CA SER A 595 -27.98 6.02 85.91
C SER A 595 -28.07 5.36 84.51
N ALA A 596 -29.24 5.37 83.85
CA ALA A 596 -29.43 4.65 82.59
C ALA A 596 -29.11 5.51 81.34
N THR A 597 -29.32 6.82 81.44
CA THR A 597 -29.12 7.79 80.36
C THR A 597 -27.64 7.93 79.99
N ALA A 598 -26.75 8.03 80.98
CA ALA A 598 -25.30 8.15 80.78
C ALA A 598 -24.70 6.98 79.98
N ALA A 599 -25.18 5.75 80.21
CA ALA A 599 -24.74 4.58 79.46
C ALA A 599 -25.18 4.64 77.99
N SER A 600 -26.41 5.09 77.72
CA SER A 600 -26.93 5.29 76.37
C SER A 600 -26.17 6.38 75.61
N GLN A 601 -25.93 7.52 76.25
CA GLN A 601 -25.13 8.62 75.69
C GLN A 601 -23.68 8.19 75.39
N THR A 602 -23.06 7.40 76.29
CA THR A 602 -21.71 6.85 76.06
C THR A 602 -21.69 5.90 74.87
N ALA A 603 -22.68 5.00 74.74
CA ALA A 603 -22.78 4.11 73.59
C ALA A 603 -23.03 4.87 72.27
N ALA A 604 -23.87 5.91 72.29
CA ALA A 604 -24.10 6.79 71.15
C ALA A 604 -22.81 7.50 70.73
N MET A 605 -22.08 8.09 71.68
CA MET A 605 -20.80 8.78 71.44
C MET A 605 -19.72 7.84 70.87
N ILE A 606 -19.62 6.60 71.39
CA ILE A 606 -18.72 5.57 70.84
C ILE A 606 -19.13 5.21 69.40
N SER A 607 -20.42 5.04 69.14
CA SER A 607 -20.92 4.72 67.79
C SER A 607 -20.69 5.86 66.78
N LEU A 608 -20.77 7.11 67.23
CA LEU A 608 -20.44 8.29 66.43
C LEU A 608 -18.93 8.37 66.14
N ASN A 609 -18.09 8.13 67.14
CA ASN A 609 -16.64 8.10 66.97
C ASN A 609 -16.21 6.99 65.97
N LEU A 610 -16.78 5.78 66.09
CA LEU A 610 -16.54 4.68 65.14
C LEU A 610 -17.03 5.01 63.71
N ARG A 611 -18.12 5.77 63.56
CA ARG A 611 -18.59 6.29 62.26
C ARG A 611 -17.66 7.37 61.70
N LEU A 612 -17.14 8.27 62.53
CA LEU A 612 -16.19 9.31 62.13
C LEU A 612 -14.85 8.69 61.70
N GLN A 613 -14.30 7.75 62.48
CA GLN A 613 -13.11 6.99 62.12
C GLN A 613 -13.29 6.23 60.80
N SER A 614 -14.36 5.44 60.67
CA SER A 614 -14.65 4.69 59.43
C SER A 614 -15.16 5.54 58.26
N SER A 615 -15.31 6.86 58.45
CA SER A 615 -15.53 7.86 57.39
C SER A 615 -14.20 8.48 56.96
N ALA A 616 -13.38 8.92 57.91
CA ALA A 616 -12.02 9.41 57.68
C ALA A 616 -11.16 8.38 56.93
N SER A 617 -11.18 7.13 57.41
CA SER A 617 -10.60 5.94 56.78
C SER A 617 -10.93 5.83 55.27
N LYS A 618 -12.22 5.86 54.94
CA LYS A 618 -12.70 5.76 53.54
C LYS A 618 -12.30 6.97 52.71
N ASN A 619 -12.25 8.16 53.32
CA ASN A 619 -11.81 9.37 52.63
C ASN A 619 -10.29 9.35 52.35
N GLN A 620 -9.48 8.81 53.26
CA GLN A 620 -8.04 8.59 53.05
C GLN A 620 -7.80 7.54 51.96
N ALA A 621 -8.51 6.41 51.98
CA ALA A 621 -8.44 5.40 50.91
C ALA A 621 -8.86 5.98 49.54
N ARG A 622 -9.94 6.77 49.48
CA ARG A 622 -10.38 7.50 48.27
C ARG A 622 -9.35 8.52 47.79
N HIS A 623 -8.67 9.23 48.70
CA HIS A 623 -7.61 10.17 48.36
C HIS A 623 -6.42 9.44 47.71
N ILE A 624 -6.01 8.29 48.25
CA ILE A 624 -4.97 7.44 47.66
C ILE A 624 -5.40 6.96 46.26
N ASP A 625 -6.63 6.48 46.10
CA ASP A 625 -7.17 6.05 44.80
C ASP A 625 -7.19 7.18 43.76
N LEU A 626 -7.52 8.41 44.16
CA LEU A 626 -7.53 9.57 43.28
C LEU A 626 -6.11 9.99 42.87
N GLU A 627 -5.14 9.98 43.78
CA GLU A 627 -3.75 10.31 43.45
C GLU A 627 -3.07 9.22 42.62
N VAL A 628 -3.34 7.93 42.87
CA VAL A 628 -2.87 6.85 41.98
C VAL A 628 -3.42 7.05 40.56
N LYS A 629 -4.72 7.31 40.41
CA LYS A 629 -5.33 7.63 39.10
C LYS A 629 -4.78 8.92 38.48
N ARG A 630 -4.41 9.92 39.29
CA ARG A 630 -3.77 11.16 38.83
C ARG A 630 -2.38 10.89 38.25
N ILE A 631 -1.62 9.97 38.85
CA ILE A 631 -0.31 9.51 38.36
C ILE A 631 -0.49 8.74 37.04
N GLU A 632 -1.38 7.75 37.00
CA GLU A 632 -1.71 6.98 35.78
C GLU A 632 -2.18 7.90 34.63
N ALA A 633 -3.07 8.84 34.91
CA ALA A 633 -3.57 9.82 33.94
C ALA A 633 -2.55 10.91 33.58
N LYS A 634 -1.43 11.03 34.32
CA LYS A 634 -0.27 11.84 33.92
C LYS A 634 0.62 11.06 32.97
N GLU A 635 1.01 9.84 33.35
CA GLU A 635 1.78 8.95 32.49
C GLU A 635 1.12 8.75 31.13
N ALA A 636 -0.19 8.46 31.08
CA ALA A 636 -0.88 8.24 29.81
C ALA A 636 -0.82 9.44 28.86
N ARG A 637 -0.75 10.67 29.39
CA ARG A 637 -0.55 11.90 28.60
C ARG A 637 0.90 12.11 28.18
N ASP A 638 1.85 11.87 29.10
CA ASP A 638 3.28 12.00 28.81
C ASP A 638 3.73 10.94 27.78
N LEU A 639 3.24 9.69 27.91
CA LEU A 639 3.43 8.60 26.95
C LEU A 639 2.78 8.89 25.59
N LEU A 640 1.55 9.40 25.56
CA LEU A 640 0.88 9.80 24.32
C LEU A 640 1.66 10.92 23.61
N GLY A 641 2.18 11.90 24.35
CA GLY A 641 3.03 12.96 23.81
C GLY A 641 4.38 12.47 23.25
N ILE A 642 4.87 11.32 23.73
CA ILE A 642 6.05 10.64 23.17
C ILE A 642 5.65 9.85 21.92
N ILE A 643 4.62 8.99 22.00
CA ILE A 643 4.24 8.04 20.92
C ILE A 643 3.55 8.70 19.73
N GLN A 644 2.73 9.75 19.91
CA GLN A 644 1.95 10.38 18.84
C GLN A 644 2.76 10.71 17.56
N PRO A 645 4.01 11.23 17.63
CA PRO A 645 4.88 11.44 16.46
C PRO A 645 5.73 10.24 16.00
N TYR A 646 5.67 9.06 16.64
CA TYR A 646 6.38 7.84 16.20
C TYR A 646 5.60 7.04 15.15
N LEU A 647 6.33 6.24 14.37
CA LEU A 647 5.73 5.12 13.63
C LEU A 647 5.60 3.91 14.58
N PRO A 648 4.40 3.29 14.74
CA PRO A 648 4.15 2.33 15.82
C PRO A 648 5.12 1.15 15.90
N GLN A 649 5.52 0.58 14.77
CA GLN A 649 6.34 -0.64 14.77
C GLN A 649 7.80 -0.39 15.16
N LEU A 650 8.44 0.69 14.67
CA LEU A 650 9.81 1.05 15.08
C LEU A 650 9.87 1.36 16.59
N TYR A 651 8.86 2.05 17.11
CA TYR A 651 8.75 2.35 18.54
C TYR A 651 8.72 1.06 19.38
N VAL A 652 7.84 0.11 19.04
CA VAL A 652 7.70 -1.17 19.75
C VAL A 652 8.98 -2.01 19.69
N GLU A 653 9.69 -2.02 18.56
CA GLU A 653 10.87 -2.87 18.36
C GLU A 653 12.17 -2.28 18.93
N THR A 654 12.30 -0.96 19.12
CA THR A 654 13.58 -0.34 19.50
C THR A 654 13.55 0.66 20.66
N ASP A 655 12.48 1.46 20.81
CA ASP A 655 12.50 2.64 21.71
C ASP A 655 11.52 2.50 22.91
N MET A 656 10.67 1.45 22.90
CA MET A 656 9.67 1.11 23.93
C MET A 656 10.28 0.98 25.33
N ASP A 657 11.31 0.15 25.52
CA ASP A 657 11.89 -0.10 26.85
C ASP A 657 12.57 1.13 27.44
N ALA A 658 13.17 1.99 26.62
CA ALA A 658 13.74 3.26 27.07
C ALA A 658 12.67 4.27 27.51
N THR A 659 11.58 4.34 26.77
CA THR A 659 10.41 5.17 27.13
C THR A 659 9.75 4.67 28.42
N ASN A 660 9.58 3.36 28.54
CA ASN A 660 9.07 2.72 29.76
C ASN A 660 10.00 2.92 30.96
N CYS A 661 11.33 2.88 30.77
CA CYS A 661 12.33 3.16 31.80
C CYS A 661 12.19 4.58 32.37
N TYR A 662 12.07 5.58 31.49
CA TYR A 662 11.85 6.97 31.87
C TYR A 662 10.53 7.16 32.65
N LEU A 663 9.43 6.60 32.15
CA LEU A 663 8.12 6.70 32.81
C LEU A 663 8.07 5.93 34.14
N PHE A 664 8.73 4.77 34.23
CA PHE A 664 8.91 4.01 35.46
C PHE A 664 9.56 4.87 36.55
N PHE A 665 10.69 5.54 36.27
CA PHE A 665 11.34 6.37 37.28
C PHE A 665 10.48 7.58 37.70
N GLN A 666 9.73 8.19 36.77
CA GLN A 666 8.78 9.26 37.12
C GLN A 666 7.61 8.76 37.98
N ARG A 667 6.99 7.65 37.59
CA ARG A 667 5.86 7.03 38.30
C ARG A 667 6.27 6.55 39.68
N LEU A 668 7.43 5.90 39.80
CA LEU A 668 7.96 5.38 41.05
C LEU A 668 8.26 6.52 42.04
N ALA A 669 8.85 7.63 41.59
CA ALA A 669 9.05 8.82 42.41
C ALA A 669 7.72 9.36 42.97
N LEU A 670 6.71 9.55 42.11
CA LEU A 670 5.39 10.06 42.52
C LEU A 670 4.66 9.10 43.47
N LYS A 671 4.77 7.78 43.25
CA LYS A 671 4.23 6.75 44.15
C LYS A 671 4.92 6.76 45.53
N ILE A 672 6.23 7.00 45.58
CA ILE A 672 6.98 7.13 46.84
C ILE A 672 6.64 8.44 47.57
N ASP A 673 6.51 9.55 46.85
CA ASP A 673 6.07 10.84 47.41
C ASP A 673 4.65 10.75 48.00
N LEU A 674 3.75 9.98 47.36
CA LEU A 674 2.41 9.70 47.86
C LEU A 674 2.45 8.93 49.20
N ILE A 675 3.27 7.88 49.33
CA ILE A 675 3.49 7.17 50.61
C ILE A 675 4.00 8.15 51.68
N ASN A 676 5.04 8.93 51.35
CA ASN A 676 5.66 9.87 52.28
C ASN A 676 4.65 10.95 52.78
N THR A 677 3.81 11.45 51.88
CA THR A 677 2.77 12.45 52.17
C THR A 677 1.64 11.89 53.01
N VAL A 678 1.09 10.73 52.64
CA VAL A 678 -0.04 10.10 53.36
C VAL A 678 0.37 9.67 54.77
N VAL A 679 1.59 9.17 54.94
CA VAL A 679 2.12 8.79 56.26
C VAL A 679 2.43 10.05 57.10
N ALA A 680 2.95 11.12 56.51
CA ALA A 680 3.12 12.40 57.22
C ALA A 680 1.78 12.92 57.79
N GLN A 681 0.72 12.86 56.99
CA GLN A 681 -0.64 13.24 57.41
C GLN A 681 -1.18 12.31 58.51
N ALA A 682 -1.05 10.99 58.36
CA ALA A 682 -1.55 10.01 59.33
C ALA A 682 -0.94 10.19 60.73
N HIS A 683 0.35 10.55 60.82
CA HIS A 683 1.03 10.80 62.11
C HIS A 683 1.09 12.29 62.51
N ASN A 684 0.37 13.17 61.80
CA ASN A 684 0.37 14.62 62.03
C ASN A 684 1.79 15.21 62.12
N LEU A 685 2.66 14.84 61.18
CA LEU A 685 4.03 15.33 61.09
C LEU A 685 4.11 16.63 60.29
N PRO A 686 4.86 17.65 60.77
CA PRO A 686 5.79 17.59 61.90
C PRO A 686 5.22 17.94 63.28
N GLU A 687 3.94 18.32 63.38
CA GLU A 687 3.36 18.90 64.60
C GLU A 687 3.43 17.97 65.82
N SER A 688 3.30 16.66 65.62
CA SER A 688 3.40 15.62 66.66
C SER A 688 4.79 15.57 67.33
N LEU A 689 5.85 16.00 66.67
CA LEU A 689 7.21 16.11 67.25
C LEU A 689 7.32 17.22 68.31
N ASN A 690 6.29 18.06 68.48
CA ASN A 690 6.27 19.09 69.51
C ASN A 690 5.73 18.62 70.86
N GLY A 691 5.12 17.43 70.91
CA GLY A 691 4.52 16.83 72.11
C GLY A 691 5.33 15.64 72.65
N PRO A 692 4.67 14.71 73.37
CA PRO A 692 5.30 13.44 73.75
C PRO A 692 5.51 12.57 72.50
N VAL A 693 6.75 12.12 72.28
CA VAL A 693 7.15 11.35 71.10
C VAL A 693 7.23 9.85 71.43
N SER A 694 6.73 9.02 70.53
CA SER A 694 6.75 7.55 70.63
C SER A 694 7.82 6.93 69.72
N ASP A 695 8.20 5.70 70.03
CA ASP A 695 9.18 4.91 69.26
C ASP A 695 8.74 4.70 67.80
N VAL A 696 7.43 4.47 67.59
CA VAL A 696 6.80 4.43 66.25
C VAL A 696 7.07 5.71 65.46
N LEU A 697 6.99 6.88 66.09
CA LEU A 697 7.19 8.16 65.40
C LEU A 697 8.65 8.37 64.97
N VAL A 698 9.62 7.76 65.68
CA VAL A 698 11.03 7.71 65.25
C VAL A 698 11.19 6.83 64.00
N GLY A 699 10.61 5.63 64.00
CA GLY A 699 10.62 4.73 62.83
C GLY A 699 9.92 5.34 61.60
N VAL A 700 8.84 6.09 61.80
CA VAL A 700 8.17 6.85 60.73
C VAL A 700 9.09 7.95 60.16
N CYS A 701 9.84 8.67 61.01
CA CYS A 701 10.78 9.70 60.53
C CYS A 701 11.93 9.09 59.73
N GLU A 702 12.52 7.98 60.20
CA GLU A 702 13.55 7.24 59.46
C GLU A 702 13.02 6.77 58.09
N MET A 703 11.82 6.18 58.06
CA MET A 703 11.19 5.72 56.82
C MET A 703 10.99 6.87 55.83
N ARG A 704 10.48 8.01 56.29
CA ARG A 704 10.23 9.18 55.43
C ARG A 704 11.53 9.74 54.84
N GLY A 705 12.63 9.76 55.62
CA GLY A 705 13.96 10.10 55.10
C GLY A 705 14.43 9.14 53.99
N ARG A 706 14.36 7.82 54.24
CA ARG A 706 14.74 6.80 53.23
C ARG A 706 13.88 6.86 51.96
N LEU A 707 12.57 7.06 52.09
CA LEU A 707 11.67 7.22 50.96
C LEU A 707 11.97 8.51 50.17
N SER A 708 12.28 9.62 50.84
CA SER A 708 12.64 10.88 50.20
C SER A 708 13.94 10.76 49.39
N SER A 709 14.95 10.06 49.92
CA SER A 709 16.17 9.69 49.18
C SER A 709 15.86 8.86 47.93
N LEU A 710 14.99 7.86 48.04
CA LEU A 710 14.65 6.98 46.92
C LEU A 710 13.86 7.71 45.83
N SER A 711 12.89 8.54 46.22
CA SER A 711 12.14 9.43 45.32
C SER A 711 13.07 10.40 44.59
N THR A 712 13.99 11.04 45.31
CA THR A 712 15.02 11.92 44.74
C THR A 712 15.88 11.18 43.73
N THR A 713 16.34 9.97 44.05
CA THR A 713 17.15 9.15 43.15
C THR A 713 16.39 8.82 41.87
N CYS A 714 15.10 8.47 41.96
CA CYS A 714 14.23 8.28 40.81
C CYS A 714 14.02 9.57 39.98
N LYS A 715 13.86 10.73 40.64
CA LYS A 715 13.77 12.05 39.98
C LYS A 715 15.05 12.36 39.18
N ARG A 716 16.23 12.07 39.74
CA ARG A 716 17.54 12.21 39.06
C ARG A 716 17.63 11.32 37.81
N PHE A 717 17.22 10.04 37.89
CA PHE A 717 17.14 9.16 36.70
C PHE A 717 16.22 9.74 35.62
N ALA A 718 15.03 10.21 35.98
CA ALA A 718 14.10 10.83 35.04
C ALA A 718 14.64 12.14 34.44
N ALA A 719 15.40 12.93 35.19
CA ALA A 719 16.03 14.17 34.72
C ALA A 719 17.14 13.90 33.68
N VAL A 720 17.96 12.87 33.90
CA VAL A 720 18.97 12.41 32.91
C VAL A 720 18.29 11.84 31.67
N LEU A 721 17.36 10.89 31.81
CA LEU A 721 16.65 10.26 30.69
C LEU A 721 15.83 11.24 29.83
N ARG A 722 15.42 12.38 30.39
CA ARG A 722 14.72 13.46 29.66
C ARG A 722 15.66 14.35 28.83
N ARG A 723 16.98 14.24 28.99
CA ARG A 723 17.97 15.21 28.44
C ARG A 723 19.23 14.59 27.82
N CYS A 724 19.50 13.30 28.04
CA CYS A 724 20.64 12.60 27.45
C CYS A 724 20.49 12.40 25.93
N ASP A 725 21.59 11.99 25.30
CA ASP A 725 21.63 11.55 23.90
C ASP A 725 20.86 10.24 23.66
N VAL A 726 20.55 9.99 22.39
CA VAL A 726 19.76 8.83 21.93
C VAL A 726 20.44 7.50 22.27
N GLU A 727 21.75 7.38 22.10
CA GLU A 727 22.48 6.14 22.38
C GLU A 727 22.40 5.79 23.88
N SER A 728 22.57 6.78 24.75
CA SER A 728 22.52 6.59 26.20
C SER A 728 21.10 6.41 26.72
N PHE A 729 20.10 7.07 26.13
CA PHE A 729 18.69 6.80 26.40
C PHE A 729 18.32 5.34 26.13
N LEU A 730 18.69 4.82 24.95
CA LEU A 730 18.47 3.43 24.58
C LEU A 730 19.30 2.44 25.40
N ASN A 731 20.53 2.81 25.80
CA ASN A 731 21.38 1.94 26.61
C ASN A 731 20.92 1.84 28.07
N ILE A 732 20.51 2.95 28.70
CA ILE A 732 19.88 2.94 30.02
C ILE A 732 18.54 2.20 29.95
N GLY A 733 17.76 2.40 28.89
CA GLY A 733 16.47 1.72 28.68
C GLY A 733 16.50 0.20 28.81
N ARG A 734 17.62 -0.44 28.49
CA ARG A 734 17.82 -1.90 28.60
C ARG A 734 17.72 -2.43 30.03
N ILE A 735 17.84 -1.59 31.07
CA ILE A 735 17.67 -2.00 32.47
C ILE A 735 16.20 -2.12 32.88
N TYR A 736 15.25 -1.64 32.04
CA TYR A 736 13.83 -1.62 32.37
C TYR A 736 13.27 -2.98 32.82
N PRO A 737 13.56 -4.12 32.16
CA PRO A 737 13.08 -5.44 32.61
C PRO A 737 13.55 -5.84 34.02
N ASP A 738 14.72 -5.38 34.44
CA ASP A 738 15.31 -5.70 35.75
C ASP A 738 14.74 -4.80 36.87
N VAL A 739 14.45 -3.53 36.58
CA VAL A 739 13.90 -2.57 37.57
C VAL A 739 12.37 -2.59 37.67
N ALA A 740 11.65 -2.92 36.59
CA ALA A 740 10.17 -2.95 36.57
C ALA A 740 9.52 -3.82 37.69
N PRO A 741 10.09 -4.97 38.10
CA PRO A 741 9.56 -5.75 39.23
C PRO A 741 9.58 -5.02 40.58
N MET A 742 10.43 -4.00 40.75
CA MET A 742 10.56 -3.26 42.01
C MET A 742 9.32 -2.41 42.32
N GLU A 743 8.69 -1.85 41.29
CA GLU A 743 7.48 -1.01 41.42
C GLU A 743 6.35 -1.76 42.14
N LYS A 744 6.17 -3.06 41.83
CA LYS A 744 5.13 -3.90 42.47
C LYS A 744 5.27 -3.99 43.99
N ARG A 745 6.46 -3.68 44.54
CA ARG A 745 6.69 -3.63 45.99
C ARG A 745 6.29 -2.28 46.59
N ILE A 746 6.44 -1.18 45.85
CA ILE A 746 5.84 0.11 46.21
C ILE A 746 4.32 0.06 46.09
N ASP A 747 3.77 -0.59 45.06
CA ASP A 747 2.32 -0.80 44.93
C ASP A 747 1.74 -1.61 46.08
N MET A 748 2.44 -2.66 46.54
CA MET A 748 2.07 -3.39 47.76
C MET A 748 1.99 -2.47 48.99
N HIS A 749 2.93 -1.54 49.15
CA HIS A 749 2.90 -0.59 50.27
C HIS A 749 1.77 0.44 50.14
N ILE A 750 1.42 0.88 48.93
CA ILE A 750 0.23 1.72 48.67
C ILE A 750 -1.06 0.94 48.98
N ASP A 751 -1.14 -0.34 48.61
CA ASP A 751 -2.28 -1.20 48.92
C ASP A 751 -2.47 -1.49 50.41
N LEU A 752 -1.38 -1.55 51.18
CA LEU A 752 -1.45 -1.62 52.64
C LEU A 752 -1.91 -0.29 53.26
N LEU A 753 -1.47 0.86 52.74
CA LEU A 753 -2.02 2.17 53.14
C LEU A 753 -3.52 2.29 52.84
N ARG A 754 -3.99 1.80 51.69
CA ARG A 754 -5.43 1.76 51.34
C ARG A 754 -6.29 0.91 52.29
N ARG A 755 -5.68 0.08 53.14
CA ARG A 755 -6.36 -0.83 54.08
C ARG A 755 -6.10 -0.53 55.55
N GLU A 756 -5.29 0.49 55.85
CA GLU A 756 -4.76 0.76 57.20
C GLU A 756 -3.89 -0.40 57.77
N GLU A 757 -3.39 -1.28 56.90
CA GLU A 757 -2.53 -2.42 57.23
C GLU A 757 -1.03 -2.13 57.00
N PHE A 758 -0.66 -0.84 56.97
CA PHE A 758 0.70 -0.38 56.64
C PHE A 758 1.75 -0.85 57.66
N ARG A 759 2.99 -0.99 57.20
CA ARG A 759 4.12 -1.54 57.97
C ARG A 759 5.39 -0.77 57.66
N GLU A 760 5.75 0.15 58.55
CA GLU A 760 6.87 1.06 58.41
C GLU A 760 8.18 0.29 58.25
N LEU A 761 8.42 -0.69 59.12
CA LEU A 761 9.65 -1.51 59.13
C LEU A 761 9.86 -2.33 57.85
N GLU A 762 8.79 -2.85 57.25
CA GLU A 762 8.88 -3.56 55.97
C GLU A 762 9.18 -2.58 54.83
N CYS A 763 8.54 -1.40 54.84
CA CYS A 763 8.79 -0.33 53.87
C CYS A 763 10.22 0.23 53.98
N VAL A 764 10.74 0.46 55.19
CA VAL A 764 12.14 0.82 55.50
C VAL A 764 13.13 -0.20 54.93
N SER A 765 12.83 -1.49 55.08
CA SER A 765 13.66 -2.59 54.60
C SER A 765 13.69 -2.64 53.07
N ASP A 766 12.55 -2.39 52.42
CA ASP A 766 12.42 -2.51 50.97
C ASP A 766 12.88 -1.24 50.23
N ALA A 767 12.65 -0.06 50.78
CA ALA A 767 13.21 1.19 50.30
C ALA A 767 14.75 1.16 50.29
N ALA A 768 15.39 0.64 51.34
CA ALA A 768 16.84 0.52 51.40
C ALA A 768 17.42 -0.47 50.36
N LYS A 769 16.71 -1.57 50.05
CA LYS A 769 17.11 -2.52 48.99
C LYS A 769 16.99 -1.90 47.60
N MET A 770 15.97 -1.07 47.37
CA MET A 770 15.81 -0.31 46.12
C MET A 770 16.88 0.78 45.99
N GLN A 771 17.12 1.54 47.07
CA GLN A 771 18.15 2.60 47.12
C GLN A 771 19.53 2.05 46.75
N ALA A 772 19.99 0.98 47.40
CA ALA A 772 21.31 0.40 47.14
C ALA A 772 21.50 -0.12 45.70
N GLN A 773 20.42 -0.52 45.01
CA GLN A 773 20.49 -0.90 43.59
C GLN A 773 20.48 0.32 42.67
N PHE A 774 19.65 1.33 42.97
CA PHE A 774 19.57 2.57 42.19
C PHE A 774 20.83 3.44 42.37
N ASP A 775 21.48 3.42 43.53
CA ASP A 775 22.77 4.06 43.76
C ASP A 775 23.84 3.48 42.83
N HIS A 776 23.99 2.15 42.81
CA HIS A 776 24.94 1.46 41.93
C HIS A 776 24.66 1.70 40.44
N LEU A 777 23.39 1.75 40.03
CA LEU A 777 23.01 2.15 38.68
C LEU A 777 23.37 3.63 38.41
N SER A 778 23.22 4.52 39.40
CA SER A 778 23.56 5.94 39.24
C SER A 778 25.08 6.15 39.11
N GLU A 779 25.88 5.44 39.91
CA GLU A 779 27.34 5.38 39.79
C GLU A 779 27.79 4.83 38.43
N THR A 780 26.97 4.00 37.77
CA THR A 780 27.26 3.44 36.46
C THR A 780 26.90 4.40 35.32
N TYR A 781 25.76 5.09 35.40
CA TYR A 781 25.17 5.83 34.27
C TYR A 781 25.25 7.37 34.36
N PHE A 782 25.51 7.98 35.53
CA PHE A 782 25.46 9.45 35.66
C PHE A 782 26.80 10.16 35.41
N ASN A 783 27.93 9.44 35.34
CA ASN A 783 29.28 10.02 35.26
C ASN A 783 29.57 10.93 34.04
N SER A 784 28.65 10.96 33.06
CA SER A 784 28.74 11.77 31.84
C SER A 784 27.79 12.98 31.81
N TYR A 785 26.96 13.22 32.84
CA TYR A 785 25.88 14.23 32.79
C TYR A 785 25.70 15.03 34.10
N ASP A 786 25.60 16.36 33.98
CA ASP A 786 25.07 17.25 35.02
C ASP A 786 23.58 17.59 34.80
N PHE A 787 22.85 16.72 34.10
CA PHE A 787 21.42 16.90 33.80
C PHE A 787 20.49 16.68 35.02
N ASP A 788 21.02 16.10 36.09
CA ASP A 788 20.34 15.85 37.37
C ASP A 788 20.58 16.95 38.42
N LEU A 789 21.26 18.05 38.06
CA LEU A 789 21.82 19.01 39.00
C LEU A 789 20.79 19.58 39.99
N GLY A 790 19.61 19.99 39.52
CA GLY A 790 18.57 20.56 40.38
C GLY A 790 17.94 19.51 41.29
N GLU A 791 17.71 18.31 40.77
CA GLU A 791 17.17 17.16 41.50
C GLU A 791 18.17 16.64 42.55
N ARG A 792 19.48 16.74 42.27
CA ARG A 792 20.61 16.46 43.18
C ARG A 792 20.70 17.50 44.31
N GLU A 793 20.52 18.78 43.99
CA GLU A 793 20.44 19.87 44.98
C GLU A 793 19.20 19.75 45.87
N LEU A 794 18.02 19.52 45.28
CA LEU A 794 16.78 19.24 46.02
C LEU A 794 16.96 18.05 46.97
N GLY A 795 17.67 17.01 46.54
CA GLY A 795 18.04 15.86 47.38
C GLY A 795 18.76 16.24 48.67
N PHE A 796 19.80 17.07 48.58
CA PHE A 796 20.54 17.56 49.76
C PHE A 796 19.66 18.40 50.70
N ALA A 797 18.71 19.17 50.17
CA ALA A 797 17.81 19.98 50.99
C ALA A 797 16.69 19.17 51.65
N LEU A 798 16.18 18.13 50.98
CA LEU A 798 15.19 17.20 51.54
C LEU A 798 15.81 16.26 52.59
N ALA A 799 17.01 15.74 52.34
CA ALA A 799 17.78 14.99 53.32
C ALA A 799 18.03 15.84 54.59
N PHE A 800 18.44 17.10 54.43
CA PHE A 800 18.56 18.05 55.54
C PHE A 800 17.25 18.24 56.34
N ASP A 801 16.08 18.39 55.69
CA ASP A 801 14.80 18.54 56.41
C ASP A 801 14.40 17.27 57.19
N HIS A 802 14.64 16.08 56.61
CA HIS A 802 14.32 14.80 57.23
C HIS A 802 15.32 14.38 58.31
N ASP A 803 16.59 14.76 58.21
CA ASP A 803 17.57 14.57 59.28
C ASP A 803 17.21 15.42 60.52
N LEU A 804 16.74 16.66 60.33
CA LEU A 804 16.18 17.47 61.41
C LEU A 804 14.91 16.82 62.01
N GLU A 805 14.10 16.11 61.21
CA GLU A 805 12.99 15.29 61.71
C GLU A 805 13.46 14.11 62.56
N MET A 806 14.47 13.37 62.09
CA MET A 806 15.01 12.22 62.80
C MET A 806 15.72 12.62 64.10
N PHE A 807 16.40 13.77 64.11
CA PHE A 807 16.93 14.36 65.34
C PHE A 807 15.80 14.71 66.32
N ALA A 808 14.80 15.49 65.89
CA ALA A 808 13.71 15.91 66.75
C ALA A 808 12.90 14.72 67.30
N ALA A 809 12.71 13.67 66.50
CA ALA A 809 12.04 12.45 66.93
C ALA A 809 12.87 11.67 67.97
N SER A 810 14.15 11.35 67.67
CA SER A 810 15.00 10.58 68.60
C SER A 810 15.23 11.31 69.93
N VAL A 811 15.47 12.63 69.89
CA VAL A 811 15.63 13.48 71.08
C VAL A 811 14.31 13.69 71.82
N GLY A 812 13.19 13.84 71.10
CA GLY A 812 11.86 13.89 71.70
C GLY A 812 11.48 12.59 72.41
N LEU A 813 11.84 11.43 71.85
CA LEU A 813 11.64 10.12 72.47
C LEU A 813 12.41 10.02 73.79
N ILE A 814 13.70 10.39 73.80
CA ILE A 814 14.53 10.43 75.02
C ILE A 814 13.89 11.33 76.08
N LYS A 815 13.46 12.55 75.71
CA LYS A 815 12.78 13.49 76.62
C LYS A 815 11.52 12.85 77.22
N THR A 816 10.72 12.20 76.39
CA THR A 816 9.44 11.59 76.75
C THR A 816 9.62 10.37 77.66
N ALA A 817 10.59 9.50 77.36
CA ALA A 817 10.86 8.29 78.11
C ALA A 817 11.43 8.58 79.51
N VAL A 818 12.38 9.52 79.63
CA VAL A 818 12.93 9.94 80.93
C VAL A 818 11.86 10.66 81.77
N ALA A 819 11.09 11.57 81.17
CA ALA A 819 9.97 12.23 81.85
C ALA A 819 8.83 11.27 82.24
N GLY A 820 8.71 10.13 81.56
CA GLY A 820 7.80 9.04 81.91
C GLY A 820 8.27 8.27 83.14
N ILE A 821 9.52 7.82 83.17
CA ILE A 821 10.07 7.07 84.31
C ILE A 821 10.20 7.92 85.58
N MET A 822 10.50 9.22 85.46
CA MET A 822 10.47 10.13 86.60
C MET A 822 9.05 10.39 87.17
N LYS A 823 7.99 9.84 86.55
CA LYS A 823 6.60 9.90 87.01
C LYS A 823 6.00 8.51 87.26
N ASP A 824 6.80 7.46 87.14
CA ASP A 824 6.39 6.07 87.29
C ASP A 824 6.36 5.71 88.79
N GLN A 825 5.21 5.29 89.30
CA GLN A 825 5.01 5.07 90.75
C GLN A 825 5.69 3.79 91.25
N ASP A 826 6.08 2.90 90.35
CA ASP A 826 6.77 1.64 90.64
C ASP A 826 8.31 1.77 90.67
N VAL A 827 8.86 2.98 90.48
CA VAL A 827 10.31 3.25 90.37
C VAL A 827 10.76 4.28 91.41
N GLU A 828 11.77 3.96 92.21
CA GLU A 828 12.43 4.94 93.10
C GLU A 828 13.33 5.88 92.28
N VAL A 829 13.25 7.20 92.52
CA VAL A 829 13.94 8.22 91.72
C VAL A 829 15.03 8.90 92.55
N GLU A 830 16.29 8.55 92.30
CA GLU A 830 17.47 9.13 92.95
C GLU A 830 18.07 10.27 92.10
N LEU A 831 17.73 11.51 92.43
CA LEU A 831 18.30 12.70 91.78
C LEU A 831 19.62 13.18 92.42
N GLY A 832 19.76 13.04 93.75
CA GLY A 832 20.83 13.70 94.50
C GLY A 832 20.70 15.23 94.46
N ASP A 833 21.82 15.95 94.49
CA ASP A 833 21.86 17.42 94.40
C ASP A 833 21.67 17.95 92.94
N ILE A 834 21.08 17.16 92.04
CA ILE A 834 20.95 17.46 90.60
C ILE A 834 19.51 17.87 90.28
N ASP A 835 19.28 19.14 89.93
CA ASP A 835 18.00 19.56 89.34
C ASP A 835 17.86 19.00 87.92
N ALA A 836 16.82 18.19 87.71
CA ALA A 836 16.53 17.58 86.42
C ALA A 836 16.06 18.57 85.35
N GLU A 837 15.41 19.66 85.74
CA GLU A 837 14.94 20.67 84.79
C GLU A 837 16.11 21.54 84.30
N GLU A 838 17.02 21.93 85.20
CA GLU A 838 18.21 22.70 84.82
C GLU A 838 19.26 21.87 84.06
N GLN A 839 19.56 20.64 84.52
CA GLN A 839 20.68 19.86 84.01
C GLN A 839 20.32 18.94 82.82
N PHE A 840 19.03 18.64 82.61
CA PHE A 840 18.56 17.72 81.56
C PHE A 840 17.45 18.31 80.70
N PHE A 841 16.25 18.58 81.24
CA PHE A 841 15.08 18.91 80.40
C PHE A 841 15.18 20.28 79.72
N GLY A 842 15.71 21.31 80.39
CA GLY A 842 15.94 22.65 79.85
C GLY A 842 16.95 22.65 78.69
N PRO A 843 18.17 22.10 78.86
CA PRO A 843 19.13 21.94 77.76
C PRO A 843 18.58 21.13 76.59
N LEU A 844 17.84 20.05 76.86
CA LEU A 844 17.22 19.22 75.84
C LEU A 844 16.11 19.97 75.07
N GLN A 845 15.34 20.80 75.77
CA GLN A 845 14.34 21.68 75.15
C GLN A 845 14.99 22.77 74.29
N LYS A 846 16.07 23.40 74.76
CA LYS A 846 16.88 24.38 74.01
C LYS A 846 17.37 23.79 72.68
N LEU A 847 17.83 22.53 72.67
CA LEU A 847 18.21 21.82 71.44
C LEU A 847 17.01 21.58 70.50
N LEU A 848 15.85 21.17 71.02
CA LEU A 848 14.63 21.01 70.21
C LEU A 848 14.16 22.34 69.60
N ASP A 849 14.28 23.46 70.32
CA ASP A 849 13.96 24.79 69.81
C ASP A 849 14.96 25.31 68.78
N GLN A 850 16.26 25.02 68.94
CA GLN A 850 17.25 25.26 67.88
C GLN A 850 16.98 24.42 66.63
N CYS A 851 16.58 23.15 66.80
CA CYS A 851 16.18 22.27 65.70
C CYS A 851 14.93 22.79 64.97
N ARG A 852 13.92 23.30 65.69
CA ARG A 852 12.76 24.01 65.11
C ARG A 852 13.20 25.23 64.29
N GLY A 853 14.17 26.01 64.79
CA GLY A 853 14.76 27.14 64.08
C GLY A 853 15.44 26.75 62.77
N ALA A 854 16.30 25.72 62.80
CA ALA A 854 16.91 25.15 61.60
C ALA A 854 15.84 24.66 60.60
N LYS A 855 14.76 24.06 61.10
CA LYS A 855 13.69 23.48 60.28
C LYS A 855 12.86 24.51 59.50
N VAL A 856 12.78 25.75 59.99
CA VAL A 856 12.16 26.85 59.23
C VAL A 856 13.03 27.28 58.04
N LEU A 857 14.34 27.01 58.08
CA LEU A 857 15.28 27.29 56.98
C LEU A 857 15.32 26.12 55.97
N SER A 858 15.41 24.87 56.44
CA SER A 858 15.37 23.68 55.57
C SER A 858 14.12 23.65 54.70
N LYS A 859 12.92 23.84 55.27
CA LYS A 859 11.66 23.86 54.51
C LYS A 859 11.61 24.97 53.45
N LYS A 860 12.19 26.14 53.73
CA LYS A 860 12.27 27.25 52.75
C LYS A 860 13.26 26.93 51.62
N LEU A 861 14.39 26.32 51.94
CA LEU A 861 15.42 25.93 50.99
C LEU A 861 14.95 24.76 50.10
N ALA A 862 14.37 23.72 50.69
CA ALA A 862 13.79 22.58 49.99
C ALA A 862 12.67 23.03 49.04
N LYS A 863 11.71 23.84 49.51
CA LYS A 863 10.68 24.40 48.63
C LYS A 863 11.29 25.23 47.48
N ARG A 864 12.27 26.10 47.77
CA ARG A 864 12.91 26.92 46.73
C ARG A 864 13.58 26.07 45.65
N LEU A 865 14.20 24.95 46.02
CA LEU A 865 14.80 24.01 45.09
C LEU A 865 13.74 23.17 44.35
N GLU A 866 12.63 22.83 45.01
CA GLU A 866 11.49 22.16 44.39
C GLU A 866 10.87 23.06 43.30
N ASP A 867 10.57 24.32 43.62
CA ASP A 867 10.09 25.33 42.67
C ASP A 867 11.07 25.45 41.46
N LEU A 868 12.39 25.43 41.70
CA LEU A 868 13.40 25.48 40.63
C LEU A 868 13.41 24.22 39.75
N THR A 869 13.33 23.01 40.33
CA THR A 869 13.29 21.76 39.54
C THR A 869 12.06 21.68 38.65
N GLN A 870 10.90 22.17 39.13
CA GLN A 870 9.68 22.26 38.32
C GLN A 870 9.88 23.18 37.08
N ASP A 871 10.57 24.31 37.24
CA ASP A 871 10.97 25.22 36.15
C ASP A 871 12.12 24.69 35.25
N SER A 872 12.63 23.48 35.53
CA SER A 872 13.84 22.91 34.91
C SER A 872 15.08 23.80 35.09
N ALA A 873 15.27 24.30 36.31
CA ALA A 873 16.41 25.08 36.73
C ALA A 873 17.07 24.49 37.99
N ALA A 874 18.30 24.93 38.24
CA ALA A 874 19.11 24.60 39.40
C ALA A 874 19.88 25.84 39.88
N LEU A 875 20.62 25.73 40.98
CA LEU A 875 21.58 26.75 41.36
C LEU A 875 22.85 26.66 40.49
N ARG A 876 23.70 27.69 40.57
CA ARG A 876 25.06 27.63 40.02
C ARG A 876 25.87 26.58 40.77
N ALA A 877 26.64 25.77 40.03
CA ALA A 877 27.51 24.71 40.57
C ALA A 877 28.50 25.17 41.67
N GLN A 878 28.77 26.47 41.81
CA GLN A 878 29.56 27.06 42.89
C GLN A 878 28.89 26.97 44.27
N LEU A 879 27.57 26.76 44.33
CA LEU A 879 26.77 26.66 45.56
C LEU A 879 26.55 25.20 45.98
N VAL A 880 26.69 24.23 45.07
CA VAL A 880 26.59 22.79 45.37
C VAL A 880 27.50 22.37 46.52
N PRO A 881 28.79 22.79 46.61
CA PRO A 881 29.63 22.42 47.74
C PRO A 881 29.16 22.97 49.09
N GLN A 882 28.45 24.11 49.11
CA GLN A 882 27.89 24.70 50.34
C GLN A 882 26.66 23.91 50.80
N LEU A 883 25.79 23.55 49.86
CA LEU A 883 24.61 22.73 50.10
C LEU A 883 25.01 21.29 50.51
N GLN A 884 26.03 20.72 49.87
CA GLN A 884 26.61 19.43 50.24
C GLN A 884 27.33 19.47 51.59
N ALA A 885 28.03 20.57 51.92
CA ALA A 885 28.63 20.73 53.25
C ALA A 885 27.58 20.74 54.36
N LEU A 886 26.45 21.43 54.15
CA LEU A 886 25.30 21.39 55.08
C LEU A 886 24.78 19.96 55.25
N ASN A 887 24.55 19.24 54.15
CA ASN A 887 24.10 17.85 54.15
C ASN A 887 25.10 16.85 54.78
N ASN A 888 26.42 17.11 54.68
CA ASN A 888 27.45 16.24 55.27
C ASN A 888 27.60 16.44 56.79
N VAL A 889 27.20 17.60 57.32
CA VAL A 889 27.38 18.00 58.72
C VAL A 889 26.21 17.51 59.59
N VAL A 890 24.96 17.63 59.10
CA VAL A 890 23.76 17.33 59.89
C VAL A 890 23.62 15.85 60.33
N PRO A 891 24.06 14.83 59.57
CA PRO A 891 24.05 13.44 60.02
C PRO A 891 24.80 13.18 61.33
N GLU A 892 25.78 14.01 61.74
CA GLU A 892 26.43 13.84 63.06
C GLU A 892 25.49 14.17 64.23
N LEU A 893 24.54 15.10 64.04
CA LEU A 893 23.46 15.36 65.01
C LEU A 893 22.49 14.17 65.08
N VAL A 894 22.09 13.62 63.93
CA VAL A 894 21.21 12.44 63.87
C VAL A 894 21.86 11.24 64.56
N ASN A 895 23.15 11.02 64.33
CA ASN A 895 23.94 10.00 65.01
C ASN A 895 24.01 10.24 66.53
N PHE A 896 24.10 11.48 67.01
CA PHE A 896 23.99 11.79 68.45
C PHE A 896 22.62 11.37 69.01
N GLY A 897 21.52 11.79 68.38
CA GLY A 897 20.16 11.48 68.82
C GLY A 897 19.88 9.97 68.86
N ILE A 898 20.24 9.25 67.80
CA ILE A 898 20.07 7.80 67.70
C ILE A 898 20.97 7.07 68.72
N SER A 899 22.27 7.42 68.81
CA SER A 899 23.20 6.74 69.72
C SER A 899 22.85 6.97 71.19
N LEU A 900 22.31 8.14 71.53
CA LEU A 900 21.83 8.45 72.88
C LEU A 900 20.54 7.66 73.18
N ALA A 901 19.62 7.54 72.22
CA ALA A 901 18.41 6.73 72.39
C ALA A 901 18.75 5.25 72.59
N GLN A 902 19.73 4.73 71.82
CA GLN A 902 20.23 3.35 71.96
C GLN A 902 20.92 3.06 73.30
N GLN A 903 21.43 4.06 74.02
CA GLN A 903 21.96 3.91 75.39
C GLN A 903 20.89 4.10 76.46
N VAL A 904 20.04 5.13 76.31
CA VAL A 904 19.03 5.49 77.31
C VAL A 904 17.87 4.49 77.32
N MET A 905 17.31 4.10 76.17
CA MET A 905 16.11 3.27 76.13
C MET A 905 16.29 1.87 76.76
N PRO A 906 17.41 1.14 76.55
CA PRO A 906 17.67 -0.11 77.27
C PRO A 906 17.87 0.11 78.77
N HIS A 907 18.64 1.13 79.18
CA HIS A 907 18.85 1.43 80.60
C HIS A 907 17.54 1.74 81.34
N LEU A 908 16.63 2.47 80.69
CA LEU A 908 15.27 2.73 81.20
C LEU A 908 14.43 1.44 81.29
N GLY A 909 14.61 0.49 80.38
CA GLY A 909 14.02 -0.85 80.44
C GLY A 909 14.59 -1.71 81.58
N ASP A 910 15.90 -1.67 81.80
CA ASP A 910 16.58 -2.36 82.91
C ASP A 910 16.12 -1.81 84.27
N VAL A 911 16.04 -0.48 84.41
CA VAL A 911 15.50 0.20 85.60
C VAL A 911 14.09 -0.29 85.94
N ARG A 912 13.18 -0.31 84.95
CA ARG A 912 11.79 -0.74 85.16
C ARG A 912 11.67 -2.25 85.42
N SER A 913 12.47 -3.08 84.76
CA SER A 913 12.38 -4.55 84.89
C SER A 913 13.08 -5.10 86.14
N ALA A 914 14.19 -4.50 86.56
CA ALA A 914 14.89 -4.85 87.79
C ALA A 914 14.35 -4.15 89.05
N LYS A 915 13.45 -3.16 88.89
CA LYS A 915 13.00 -2.23 89.94
C LYS A 915 14.17 -1.56 90.68
N ALA A 916 15.20 -1.19 89.92
CA ALA A 916 16.36 -0.47 90.44
C ALA A 916 16.04 1.04 90.54
N PRO A 917 16.65 1.78 91.49
CA PRO A 917 16.47 3.22 91.56
C PRO A 917 17.02 3.92 90.31
N PHE A 918 16.18 4.76 89.67
CA PHE A 918 16.56 5.57 88.53
C PHE A 918 17.53 6.68 88.95
N LYS A 919 18.69 6.77 88.28
CA LYS A 919 19.75 7.75 88.58
C LYS A 919 20.00 8.63 87.36
N LEU A 920 19.59 9.90 87.44
CA LEU A 920 19.75 10.86 86.33
C LEU A 920 21.23 11.06 85.93
N SER A 921 22.15 10.89 86.89
CA SER A 921 23.60 10.95 86.65
C SER A 921 24.12 9.89 85.65
N ALA A 922 23.44 8.75 85.49
CA ALA A 922 23.75 7.76 84.46
C ALA A 922 23.33 8.25 83.06
N VAL A 923 22.12 8.82 82.94
CA VAL A 923 21.66 9.43 81.68
C VAL A 923 22.58 10.58 81.26
N LEU A 924 23.00 11.42 82.20
CA LEU A 924 23.96 12.51 81.95
C LEU A 924 25.37 12.00 81.57
N SER A 925 25.78 10.79 81.99
CA SER A 925 27.04 10.21 81.53
C SER A 925 26.93 9.69 80.09
N PHE A 926 25.80 9.09 79.69
CA PHE A 926 25.53 8.71 78.30
C PHE A 926 25.49 9.94 77.38
N VAL A 927 24.92 11.07 77.82
CA VAL A 927 24.97 12.34 77.07
C VAL A 927 26.42 12.77 76.82
N ARG A 928 27.27 12.80 77.86
CA ARG A 928 28.69 13.17 77.73
C ARG A 928 29.45 12.25 76.80
N GLN A 929 29.31 10.93 76.99
CA GLN A 929 29.96 9.92 76.16
C GLN A 929 29.53 10.02 74.69
N THR A 930 28.23 10.20 74.44
CA THR A 930 27.69 10.28 73.08
C THR A 930 28.08 11.59 72.39
N ALA A 931 28.06 12.72 73.09
CA ALA A 931 28.53 13.99 72.54
C ALA A 931 30.00 13.91 72.13
N ALA A 932 30.86 13.34 72.98
CA ALA A 932 32.28 13.14 72.72
C ALA A 932 32.55 12.22 71.50
N SER A 933 31.74 11.17 71.32
CA SER A 933 31.89 10.23 70.19
C SER A 933 31.25 10.71 68.88
N THR A 934 30.44 11.77 68.89
CA THR A 934 29.71 12.30 67.72
C THR A 934 30.09 13.76 67.43
N VAL A 935 29.43 14.73 68.07
CA VAL A 935 29.44 16.15 67.71
C VAL A 935 30.67 16.90 68.23
N ALA A 936 31.33 16.40 69.29
CA ALA A 936 32.46 17.04 69.96
C ALA A 936 33.84 16.42 69.63
N LYS A 937 33.94 15.60 68.57
CA LYS A 937 35.20 14.97 68.13
C LYS A 937 36.31 16.01 67.98
N GLY A 938 37.37 15.90 68.80
CA GLY A 938 38.54 16.78 68.75
C GLY A 938 38.37 18.16 69.40
N ARG A 939 37.28 18.40 70.14
CA ARG A 939 37.14 19.58 71.02
C ARG A 939 37.77 19.31 72.39
N THR A 940 38.06 20.38 73.14
CA THR A 940 38.65 20.32 74.50
C THR A 940 37.61 19.98 75.57
N ASP A 941 38.02 19.23 76.59
CA ASP A 941 37.15 18.67 77.65
C ASP A 941 36.39 19.72 78.51
N ASP A 942 36.80 21.00 78.46
CA ASP A 942 36.16 22.10 79.22
C ASP A 942 34.76 22.49 78.71
N VAL A 943 34.32 22.02 77.52
CA VAL A 943 33.03 22.39 76.92
C VAL A 943 31.91 21.47 77.41
N SER A 944 30.87 22.07 78.00
CA SER A 944 29.59 21.42 78.33
C SER A 944 29.04 20.62 77.13
N SER A 945 28.75 19.33 77.34
CA SER A 945 28.31 18.44 76.26
C SER A 945 26.99 18.87 75.59
N TRP A 946 26.12 19.58 76.31
CA TRP A 946 24.93 20.19 75.72
C TRP A 946 25.27 21.39 74.83
N ASP A 947 26.21 22.23 75.26
CA ASP A 947 26.58 23.42 74.51
C ASP A 947 27.43 23.09 73.27
N ALA A 948 28.21 22.01 73.30
CA ALA A 948 28.87 21.48 72.09
C ALA A 948 27.85 21.10 70.99
N VAL A 949 26.70 20.52 71.35
CA VAL A 949 25.62 20.22 70.39
C VAL A 949 24.87 21.50 69.99
N ALA A 950 24.64 22.43 70.93
CA ALA A 950 23.96 23.70 70.67
C ALA A 950 24.77 24.66 69.76
N GLU A 951 26.10 24.64 69.87
CA GLU A 951 27.00 25.34 68.94
C GLU A 951 26.93 24.73 67.54
N PHE A 952 26.87 23.39 67.43
CA PHE A 952 26.78 22.72 66.13
C PHE A 952 25.44 23.02 65.43
N PHE A 953 24.33 23.07 66.18
CA PHE A 953 23.07 23.63 65.65
C PHE A 953 23.22 25.09 65.21
N SER A 954 23.93 25.91 66.00
CA SER A 954 24.17 27.31 65.65
C SER A 954 24.97 27.45 64.35
N GLN A 955 25.96 26.57 64.11
CA GLN A 955 26.71 26.49 62.86
C GLN A 955 25.83 26.06 61.68
N VAL A 956 25.02 25.00 61.83
CA VAL A 956 24.07 24.52 60.80
C VAL A 956 23.06 25.62 60.43
N VAL A 957 22.49 26.30 61.44
CA VAL A 957 21.58 27.44 61.25
C VAL A 957 22.30 28.60 60.56
N GLN A 958 23.56 28.88 60.89
CA GLN A 958 24.34 29.95 60.29
C GLN A 958 24.63 29.70 58.81
N GLU A 959 25.06 28.50 58.42
CA GLU A 959 25.29 28.16 57.00
C GLU A 959 23.99 28.13 56.20
N ALA A 960 22.91 27.54 56.74
CA ALA A 960 21.60 27.59 56.09
C ALA A 960 21.09 29.03 55.92
N SER A 961 21.34 29.92 56.89
CA SER A 961 20.98 31.35 56.83
C SER A 961 21.81 32.16 55.82
N LYS A 962 23.05 31.75 55.54
CA LYS A 962 23.89 32.34 54.47
C LYS A 962 23.42 31.88 53.09
N LEU A 963 23.10 30.59 52.94
CA LEU A 963 22.78 29.98 51.65
C LEU A 963 21.38 30.36 51.14
N LEU A 964 20.38 30.47 52.03
CA LEU A 964 18.98 30.71 51.63
C LEU A 964 18.77 32.03 50.85
N PRO A 965 19.33 33.19 51.23
CA PRO A 965 19.23 34.42 50.42
C PRO A 965 19.88 34.26 49.04
N VAL A 966 21.07 33.65 48.98
CA VAL A 966 21.84 33.44 47.75
C VAL A 966 21.10 32.50 46.78
N ALA A 967 20.34 31.52 47.30
CA ALA A 967 19.47 30.64 46.51
C ALA A 967 18.14 31.30 46.06
N LEU A 968 17.75 32.44 46.64
CA LEU A 968 16.58 33.23 46.21
C LEU A 968 16.94 34.23 45.11
N GLU A 969 18.18 34.70 45.05
CA GLU A 969 18.69 35.58 43.99
C GLU A 969 18.62 34.91 42.61
N SER A 970 17.93 35.55 41.64
CA SER A 970 17.78 35.04 40.28
C SER A 970 19.09 34.95 39.50
N GLU A 971 20.10 35.75 39.86
CA GLU A 971 21.42 35.66 39.24
C GLU A 971 22.08 34.30 39.47
N ASN A 972 21.85 33.67 40.62
CA ASN A 972 22.48 32.40 41.00
C ASN A 972 21.74 31.17 40.45
N VAL A 973 20.73 31.36 39.61
CA VAL A 973 19.97 30.30 38.95
C VAL A 973 20.54 29.98 37.57
N VAL A 974 20.63 28.69 37.24
CA VAL A 974 20.98 28.18 35.91
C VAL A 974 19.81 27.38 35.36
N LYS A 975 19.33 27.71 34.16
CA LYS A 975 18.30 26.90 33.49
C LYS A 975 18.95 25.69 32.82
N ILE A 976 18.50 24.49 33.16
CA ILE A 976 18.97 23.25 32.54
C ILE A 976 18.24 23.10 31.20
N THR A 977 18.98 23.21 30.10
CA THR A 977 18.45 23.11 28.72
C THR A 977 18.90 21.83 28.05
N GLY A 978 17.96 21.10 27.44
CA GLY A 978 18.24 19.94 26.59
C GLY A 978 17.00 19.58 25.76
N THR A 979 17.21 19.10 24.54
CA THR A 979 16.18 18.45 23.73
C THR A 979 16.03 17.00 24.19
N ALA A 980 14.81 16.51 24.37
CA ALA A 980 14.60 15.14 24.81
C ALA A 980 15.02 14.12 23.74
N PRO A 981 15.67 12.99 24.12
CA PRO A 981 16.26 12.05 23.17
C PRO A 981 15.24 11.51 22.16
N TRP A 982 14.02 11.20 22.60
CA TRP A 982 12.95 10.73 21.71
C TRP A 982 12.61 11.76 20.62
N VAL A 983 12.68 13.07 20.87
CA VAL A 983 12.40 14.10 19.84
C VAL A 983 13.47 14.08 18.75
N VAL A 984 14.75 14.02 19.13
CA VAL A 984 15.87 13.91 18.19
C VAL A 984 15.74 12.62 17.37
N ARG A 985 15.44 11.51 18.04
CA ARG A 985 15.23 10.19 17.47
C ARG A 985 14.03 10.10 16.52
N ILE A 986 12.93 10.77 16.82
CA ILE A 986 11.77 10.92 15.93
C ILE A 986 12.20 11.62 14.63
N ASP A 987 13.00 12.68 14.72
CA ASP A 987 13.44 13.43 13.54
C ASP A 987 14.53 12.68 12.73
N GLU A 988 15.38 11.88 13.38
CA GLU A 988 16.22 10.86 12.71
C GLU A 988 15.37 9.86 11.90
N ILE A 989 14.31 9.31 12.52
CA ILE A 989 13.42 8.33 11.89
C ILE A 989 12.68 8.96 10.69
N LYS A 990 12.17 10.19 10.82
CA LYS A 990 11.55 10.93 9.71
C LYS A 990 12.53 11.20 8.56
N ALA A 991 13.78 11.56 8.86
CA ALA A 991 14.81 11.75 7.85
C ALA A 991 15.14 10.44 7.12
N ALA A 992 15.23 9.32 7.86
CA ALA A 992 15.48 8.01 7.28
C ALA A 992 14.32 7.52 6.39
N THR A 993 13.06 7.72 6.79
CA THR A 993 11.91 7.33 5.95
C THR A 993 11.76 8.21 4.72
N ALA A 994 12.04 9.52 4.80
CA ALA A 994 12.06 10.40 3.63
C ALA A 994 13.09 9.94 2.58
N ILE A 995 14.29 9.55 3.00
CA ILE A 995 15.34 9.01 2.12
C ILE A 995 14.88 7.70 1.43
N ASN A 996 14.15 6.83 2.14
CA ASN A 996 13.58 5.63 1.53
C ASN A 996 12.54 5.96 0.45
N VAL A 997 11.67 6.96 0.65
CA VAL A 997 10.67 7.36 -0.37
C VAL A 997 11.36 7.93 -1.63
N GLU A 998 12.48 8.65 -1.49
CA GLU A 998 13.28 9.06 -2.65
C GLU A 998 13.95 7.88 -3.36
N ALA A 999 14.44 6.88 -2.61
CA ALA A 999 14.99 5.66 -3.18
C ALA A 999 13.93 4.82 -3.91
N GLU A 1000 12.74 4.65 -3.33
CA GLU A 1000 11.60 3.95 -3.94
C GLU A 1000 11.14 4.64 -5.23
N ARG A 1001 10.98 5.97 -5.23
CA ARG A 1001 10.69 6.75 -6.44
C ARG A 1001 11.74 6.54 -7.52
N LYS A 1002 13.03 6.46 -7.15
CA LYS A 1002 14.11 6.23 -8.10
C LYS A 1002 14.17 4.80 -8.63
N VAL A 1003 13.81 3.81 -7.82
CA VAL A 1003 13.61 2.42 -8.27
C VAL A 1003 12.42 2.32 -9.22
N ALA A 1004 11.30 3.01 -8.94
CA ALA A 1004 10.15 3.07 -9.84
C ALA A 1004 10.52 3.72 -11.19
N GLN A 1005 11.19 4.88 -11.17
CA GLN A 1005 11.68 5.53 -12.40
C GLN A 1005 12.60 4.60 -13.21
N LEU A 1006 13.58 3.95 -12.58
CA LEU A 1006 14.48 3.01 -13.26
C LEU A 1006 13.74 1.77 -13.81
N ASN A 1007 12.67 1.34 -13.16
CA ASN A 1007 11.81 0.26 -13.64
C ASN A 1007 10.97 0.69 -14.87
N ASP A 1008 10.48 1.93 -14.91
CA ASP A 1008 9.76 2.47 -16.07
C ASP A 1008 10.69 2.75 -17.24
N GLU A 1009 11.91 3.24 -16.99
CA GLU A 1009 12.98 3.37 -17.99
C GLU A 1009 13.37 1.99 -18.55
N MET A 1010 13.54 0.97 -17.68
CA MET A 1010 13.79 -0.41 -18.09
C MET A 1010 12.64 -0.98 -18.93
N GLN A 1011 11.38 -0.75 -18.56
CA GLN A 1011 10.24 -1.14 -19.39
C GLN A 1011 10.21 -0.42 -20.73
N GLY A 1012 10.55 0.88 -20.78
CA GLY A 1012 10.69 1.64 -22.03
C GLY A 1012 11.77 1.06 -22.95
N LEU A 1013 12.90 0.64 -22.37
CA LEU A 1013 13.97 -0.06 -23.09
C LEU A 1013 13.53 -1.44 -23.58
N VAL A 1014 12.76 -2.21 -22.80
CA VAL A 1014 12.19 -3.50 -23.24
C VAL A 1014 11.17 -3.31 -24.38
N ARG A 1015 10.30 -2.29 -24.31
CA ARG A 1015 9.34 -1.98 -25.38
C ARG A 1015 10.06 -1.56 -26.68
N THR A 1016 11.13 -0.78 -26.58
CA THR A 1016 11.93 -0.35 -27.74
C THR A 1016 12.88 -1.42 -28.29
N LEU A 1017 13.33 -2.37 -27.47
CA LEU A 1017 13.94 -3.61 -27.95
C LEU A 1017 12.93 -4.42 -28.75
N LYS A 1018 11.75 -4.71 -28.19
CA LYS A 1018 10.73 -5.52 -28.87
C LYS A 1018 10.27 -4.94 -30.22
N THR A 1019 10.21 -3.62 -30.37
CA THR A 1019 9.94 -2.99 -31.68
C THR A 1019 11.12 -3.07 -32.64
N LYS A 1020 12.37 -3.03 -32.16
CA LYS A 1020 13.54 -3.32 -33.00
C LYS A 1020 13.58 -4.77 -33.44
N ASP A 1021 13.30 -5.72 -32.54
CA ASP A 1021 13.24 -7.15 -32.85
C ASP A 1021 12.18 -7.43 -33.93
N GLN A 1022 10.98 -6.84 -33.78
CA GLN A 1022 9.93 -6.92 -34.80
C GLN A 1022 10.38 -6.31 -36.15
N ASN A 1023 10.94 -5.09 -36.15
CA ASN A 1023 11.45 -4.47 -37.38
C ASN A 1023 12.57 -5.31 -38.05
N THR A 1024 13.41 -5.99 -37.25
CA THR A 1024 14.46 -6.90 -37.74
C THR A 1024 13.86 -8.19 -38.31
N GLN A 1025 12.79 -8.72 -37.70
CA GLN A 1025 12.08 -9.89 -38.21
C GLN A 1025 11.32 -9.57 -39.52
N GLU A 1026 10.67 -8.41 -39.61
CA GLU A 1026 10.07 -7.90 -40.85
C GLU A 1026 11.12 -7.69 -41.95
N ALA A 1027 12.30 -7.16 -41.60
CA ALA A 1027 13.42 -7.06 -42.52
C ALA A 1027 13.95 -8.44 -42.97
N SER A 1028 14.00 -9.43 -42.08
CA SER A 1028 14.42 -10.80 -42.41
C SER A 1028 13.47 -11.46 -43.40
N VAL A 1029 12.15 -11.39 -43.17
CA VAL A 1029 11.13 -11.90 -44.10
C VAL A 1029 11.22 -11.19 -45.46
N LYS A 1030 11.52 -9.89 -45.47
CA LYS A 1030 11.74 -9.12 -46.70
C LYS A 1030 13.01 -9.54 -47.44
N ILE A 1031 14.07 -9.95 -46.73
CA ILE A 1031 15.29 -10.52 -47.32
C ILE A 1031 14.98 -11.88 -47.95
N GLU A 1032 14.35 -12.81 -47.22
CA GLU A 1032 13.94 -14.12 -47.76
C GLU A 1032 13.07 -14.00 -49.01
N LEU A 1033 12.13 -13.03 -49.03
CA LEU A 1033 11.29 -12.78 -50.20
C LEU A 1033 12.11 -12.31 -51.42
N MET A 1034 13.15 -11.50 -51.19
CA MET A 1034 14.04 -11.03 -52.26
C MET A 1034 15.02 -12.11 -52.70
N GLU A 1035 15.47 -12.98 -51.79
CA GLU A 1035 16.31 -14.14 -52.12
C GLU A 1035 15.52 -15.18 -52.94
N ARG A 1036 14.28 -15.50 -52.57
CA ARG A 1036 13.39 -16.36 -53.39
C ARG A 1036 13.11 -15.75 -54.77
N ARG A 1037 12.95 -14.43 -54.87
CA ARG A 1037 12.84 -13.73 -56.16
C ARG A 1037 14.13 -13.80 -56.98
N MET A 1038 15.29 -13.59 -56.37
CA MET A 1038 16.59 -13.76 -57.05
C MET A 1038 16.81 -15.20 -57.49
N GLU A 1039 16.39 -16.20 -56.72
CA GLU A 1039 16.51 -17.60 -57.13
C GLU A 1039 15.55 -17.97 -58.26
N ALA A 1040 14.34 -17.38 -58.30
CA ALA A 1040 13.44 -17.50 -59.45
C ALA A 1040 14.03 -16.84 -60.72
N PHE A 1041 14.56 -15.62 -60.62
CA PHE A 1041 15.28 -14.98 -61.73
C PHE A 1041 16.52 -15.76 -62.15
N LYS A 1042 17.25 -16.37 -61.20
CA LYS A 1042 18.40 -17.22 -61.51
C LYS A 1042 17.97 -18.46 -62.30
N LYS A 1043 16.90 -19.15 -61.88
CA LYS A 1043 16.34 -20.28 -62.62
C LYS A 1043 15.91 -19.89 -64.03
N GLN A 1044 15.33 -18.70 -64.23
CA GLN A 1044 15.02 -18.15 -65.56
C GLN A 1044 16.27 -17.83 -66.38
N ALA A 1045 17.35 -17.36 -65.76
CA ALA A 1045 18.63 -17.15 -66.45
C ALA A 1045 19.31 -18.48 -66.81
N ASP A 1046 19.27 -19.47 -65.92
CA ASP A 1046 19.80 -20.81 -66.14
C ASP A 1046 19.05 -21.51 -67.30
N THR A 1047 17.71 -21.42 -67.37
CA THR A 1047 16.93 -21.98 -68.50
C THR A 1047 17.13 -21.21 -69.81
N LEU A 1048 17.34 -19.89 -69.78
CA LEU A 1048 17.75 -19.14 -70.97
C LEU A 1048 19.11 -19.63 -71.51
N VAL A 1049 20.07 -19.90 -70.63
CA VAL A 1049 21.37 -20.47 -71.02
C VAL A 1049 21.22 -21.90 -71.55
N GLU A 1050 20.32 -22.72 -71.01
CA GLU A 1050 20.01 -24.04 -71.57
C GLU A 1050 19.41 -23.93 -72.99
N LEU A 1051 18.42 -23.05 -73.19
CA LEU A 1051 17.82 -22.78 -74.50
C LEU A 1051 18.83 -22.23 -75.53
N GLU A 1052 19.72 -21.31 -75.13
CA GLU A 1052 20.82 -20.85 -75.98
C GLU A 1052 21.76 -21.99 -76.39
N ASN A 1053 22.08 -22.89 -75.44
CA ASN A 1053 22.90 -24.06 -75.72
C ASN A 1053 22.21 -25.03 -76.68
N GLU A 1054 20.90 -25.26 -76.55
CA GLU A 1054 20.13 -26.12 -77.47
C GLU A 1054 19.98 -25.51 -78.85
N LEU A 1055 19.70 -24.21 -78.96
CA LEU A 1055 19.71 -23.46 -80.21
C LEU A 1055 21.10 -23.54 -80.89
N SER A 1056 22.19 -23.53 -80.11
CA SER A 1056 23.55 -23.76 -80.62
C SER A 1056 23.83 -25.19 -81.11
N LYS A 1057 23.11 -26.20 -80.59
CA LYS A 1057 23.18 -27.60 -81.06
C LYS A 1057 22.36 -27.73 -82.35
N ALA A 1058 21.14 -27.20 -82.38
CA ALA A 1058 20.28 -27.19 -83.56
C ALA A 1058 20.99 -26.55 -84.76
N ARG A 1059 21.59 -25.36 -84.59
CA ARG A 1059 22.40 -24.70 -85.64
C ARG A 1059 23.66 -25.46 -86.10
N LYS A 1060 24.14 -26.43 -85.32
CA LYS A 1060 25.24 -27.33 -85.73
C LYS A 1060 24.71 -28.54 -86.50
N GLN A 1061 23.52 -29.03 -86.14
CA GLN A 1061 22.83 -30.09 -86.89
C GLN A 1061 22.33 -29.57 -88.24
N GLU A 1062 21.72 -28.38 -88.26
CA GLU A 1062 21.35 -27.60 -89.45
C GLU A 1062 22.51 -27.54 -90.45
N ARG A 1063 23.67 -27.04 -90.04
CA ARG A 1063 24.89 -27.01 -90.88
C ARG A 1063 25.39 -28.38 -91.31
N ALA A 1064 25.31 -29.40 -90.45
CA ALA A 1064 25.68 -30.76 -90.84
C ALA A 1064 24.72 -31.35 -91.89
N TYR A 1065 23.45 -30.91 -91.91
CA TYR A 1065 22.50 -31.24 -92.97
C TYR A 1065 22.73 -30.38 -94.23
N GLU A 1066 23.10 -29.10 -94.12
CA GLU A 1066 23.54 -28.27 -95.25
C GLU A 1066 24.78 -28.87 -95.94
N GLU A 1067 25.83 -29.18 -95.19
CA GLU A 1067 27.05 -29.84 -95.68
C GLU A 1067 26.74 -31.21 -96.32
N ALA A 1068 25.83 -32.00 -95.74
CA ALA A 1068 25.38 -33.27 -96.31
C ALA A 1068 24.53 -33.08 -97.59
N MET A 1069 23.74 -32.01 -97.69
CA MET A 1069 22.98 -31.66 -98.89
C MET A 1069 23.91 -31.22 -100.02
N GLU A 1070 24.92 -30.37 -99.75
CA GLU A 1070 25.95 -30.01 -100.73
C GLU A 1070 26.74 -31.24 -101.21
N GLN A 1071 27.11 -32.14 -100.30
CA GLN A 1071 27.78 -33.40 -100.62
C GLN A 1071 26.91 -34.29 -101.53
N LEU A 1072 25.63 -34.47 -101.21
CA LEU A 1072 24.68 -35.24 -102.03
C LEU A 1072 24.43 -34.60 -103.39
N GLN A 1073 24.35 -33.26 -103.46
CA GLN A 1073 24.20 -32.51 -104.71
C GLN A 1073 25.42 -32.73 -105.63
N ALA A 1074 26.64 -32.69 -105.08
CA ALA A 1074 27.87 -32.94 -105.81
C ALA A 1074 28.00 -34.40 -106.30
N ASP A 1075 27.56 -35.36 -105.50
CA ASP A 1075 27.49 -36.77 -105.90
C ASP A 1075 26.44 -36.99 -107.02
N LEU A 1076 25.33 -36.23 -107.01
CA LEU A 1076 24.31 -36.25 -108.06
C LEU A 1076 24.85 -35.68 -109.38
N ASP A 1077 25.52 -34.52 -109.34
CA ASP A 1077 26.21 -33.92 -110.50
C ASP A 1077 27.29 -34.86 -111.09
N ALA A 1078 28.03 -35.57 -110.23
CA ALA A 1078 29.02 -36.55 -110.66
C ALA A 1078 28.35 -37.76 -111.35
N LEU A 1079 27.25 -38.28 -110.79
CA LEU A 1079 26.46 -39.34 -111.39
C LEU A 1079 25.82 -38.91 -112.72
N GLU A 1080 25.35 -37.67 -112.86
CA GLU A 1080 24.84 -37.14 -114.13
C GLU A 1080 25.95 -37.05 -115.20
N GLN A 1081 27.14 -36.57 -114.84
CA GLN A 1081 28.29 -36.57 -115.74
C GLN A 1081 28.66 -37.99 -116.20
N ASP A 1082 28.65 -38.98 -115.31
CA ASP A 1082 28.95 -40.36 -115.66
C ASP A 1082 27.82 -41.01 -116.48
N ASN A 1083 26.56 -40.64 -116.24
CA ASN A 1083 25.42 -41.02 -117.10
C ASN A 1083 25.56 -40.42 -118.51
N ALA A 1084 26.04 -39.18 -118.62
CA ALA A 1084 26.35 -38.54 -119.91
C ALA A 1084 27.51 -39.23 -120.65
N LYS A 1085 28.59 -39.59 -119.93
CA LYS A 1085 29.71 -40.37 -120.48
C LYS A 1085 29.25 -41.76 -120.95
N LEU A 1086 28.42 -42.45 -120.17
CA LEU A 1086 27.84 -43.75 -120.53
C LEU A 1086 26.94 -43.67 -121.77
N LYS A 1087 26.09 -42.64 -121.87
CA LYS A 1087 25.28 -42.38 -123.08
C LYS A 1087 26.12 -42.06 -124.32
N ALA A 1088 27.28 -41.42 -124.16
CA ALA A 1088 28.20 -41.15 -125.26
C ALA A 1088 28.96 -42.41 -125.75
N VAL A 1089 29.24 -43.37 -124.86
CA VAL A 1089 30.01 -44.58 -125.17
C VAL A 1089 29.13 -45.74 -125.68
N ALA A 1090 27.83 -45.74 -125.38
CA ALA A 1090 26.90 -46.82 -125.74
C ALA A 1090 26.64 -47.04 -127.26
N ASN A 1091 27.25 -46.25 -128.15
CA ASN A 1091 26.93 -46.22 -129.58
C ASN A 1091 28.05 -46.69 -130.53
N THR A 1092 28.93 -47.63 -130.13
CA THR A 1092 29.69 -48.43 -131.13
C THR A 1092 30.19 -49.81 -130.65
N ALA A 1093 29.66 -50.87 -131.29
CA ALA A 1093 30.23 -52.22 -131.49
C ALA A 1093 30.43 -53.19 -130.29
N GLU A 1094 30.37 -54.49 -130.60
CA GLU A 1094 30.34 -55.63 -129.67
C GLU A 1094 31.73 -56.31 -129.52
N LYS A 1095 32.05 -56.86 -128.32
CA LYS A 1095 32.30 -58.31 -128.09
C LYS A 1095 32.79 -58.73 -126.67
N GLN A 1096 32.57 -60.01 -126.39
CA GLN A 1096 32.86 -60.87 -125.21
C GLN A 1096 34.36 -61.22 -124.96
N PRO A 1097 34.78 -61.96 -123.87
CA PRO A 1097 34.18 -62.24 -122.54
C PRO A 1097 35.17 -62.40 -121.31
N THR A 1098 34.65 -62.85 -120.14
CA THR A 1098 35.26 -63.66 -119.01
C THR A 1098 36.27 -63.08 -117.97
N GLY A 1099 36.06 -63.38 -116.65
CA GLY A 1099 37.16 -63.50 -115.63
C GLY A 1099 36.89 -63.24 -114.11
N ASN A 1100 36.63 -64.29 -113.30
CA ASN A 1100 36.83 -64.55 -111.83
C ASN A 1100 37.06 -63.47 -110.71
N GLN A 1101 36.25 -63.52 -109.62
CA GLN A 1101 36.51 -63.88 -108.17
C GLN A 1101 37.85 -63.55 -107.41
N PRO A 1102 37.97 -63.60 -106.03
CA PRO A 1102 36.99 -63.69 -104.89
C PRO A 1102 37.36 -62.93 -103.54
N ALA A 1103 36.72 -63.31 -102.39
CA ALA A 1103 37.10 -63.26 -100.93
C ALA A 1103 36.66 -62.04 -100.04
N GLU A 1104 35.89 -62.13 -98.92
CA GLU A 1104 35.93 -62.89 -97.62
C GLU A 1104 36.88 -62.33 -96.51
N PRO A 1105 36.73 -62.62 -95.18
CA PRO A 1105 35.57 -62.51 -94.26
C PRO A 1105 35.95 -62.08 -92.78
N GLU A 1106 35.36 -62.72 -91.73
CA GLU A 1106 35.70 -62.78 -90.26
C GLU A 1106 35.18 -61.72 -89.25
N ASN A 1107 35.23 -61.94 -87.90
CA ASN A 1107 34.56 -62.93 -87.03
C ASN A 1107 34.80 -62.69 -85.50
N VAL A 1108 33.77 -62.89 -84.66
CA VAL A 1108 33.68 -63.68 -83.38
C VAL A 1108 34.99 -64.01 -82.61
N PRO A 1109 35.15 -63.83 -81.25
CA PRO A 1109 34.36 -64.53 -80.21
C PRO A 1109 34.13 -63.84 -78.82
N VAL A 1110 33.51 -64.62 -77.91
CA VAL A 1110 33.17 -64.38 -76.48
C VAL A 1110 34.19 -65.03 -75.53
N GLU A 1111 34.46 -64.45 -74.35
CA GLU A 1111 34.59 -65.20 -73.07
C GLU A 1111 34.58 -64.27 -71.83
N GLY A 1112 34.20 -64.79 -70.66
CA GLY A 1112 34.02 -63.99 -69.44
C GLY A 1112 34.41 -64.71 -68.15
N SER A 1113 35.02 -63.97 -67.21
CA SER A 1113 35.23 -64.41 -65.81
C SER A 1113 35.55 -63.28 -64.81
N LEU A 1114 35.69 -62.01 -65.21
CA LEU A 1114 36.02 -60.89 -64.31
C LEU A 1114 34.79 -60.18 -63.72
N GLU A 1115 33.64 -60.24 -64.39
CA GLU A 1115 32.50 -59.36 -64.11
C GLU A 1115 31.97 -59.53 -62.67
N THR A 1116 31.92 -60.75 -62.15
CA THR A 1116 31.40 -61.01 -60.80
C THR A 1116 32.29 -60.48 -59.67
N SER A 1117 33.60 -60.36 -59.88
CA SER A 1117 34.49 -59.70 -58.91
C SER A 1117 34.43 -58.18 -59.06
N TYR A 1118 34.43 -57.68 -60.29
CA TYR A 1118 34.33 -56.25 -60.60
C TYR A 1118 33.01 -55.63 -60.12
N LEU A 1119 31.89 -56.35 -60.26
CA LEU A 1119 30.58 -55.94 -59.75
C LEU A 1119 30.53 -55.89 -58.21
N LEU A 1120 31.22 -56.80 -57.51
CA LEU A 1120 31.30 -56.73 -56.04
C LEU A 1120 32.13 -55.53 -55.58
N GLU A 1121 33.26 -55.26 -56.24
CA GLU A 1121 34.11 -54.10 -55.96
C GLU A 1121 33.39 -52.78 -56.29
N GLN A 1122 32.64 -52.71 -57.41
CA GLN A 1122 31.75 -51.59 -57.71
C GLN A 1122 30.63 -51.44 -56.67
N ILE A 1123 30.01 -52.53 -56.18
CA ILE A 1123 28.96 -52.47 -55.16
C ILE A 1123 29.52 -51.97 -53.82
N GLU A 1124 30.74 -52.33 -53.43
CA GLU A 1124 31.38 -51.78 -52.24
C GLU A 1124 31.79 -50.31 -52.42
N ALA A 1125 32.34 -49.94 -53.60
CA ALA A 1125 32.63 -48.55 -53.95
C ALA A 1125 31.38 -47.66 -53.93
N LEU A 1126 30.27 -48.13 -54.53
CA LEU A 1126 28.96 -47.46 -54.52
C LEU A 1126 28.35 -47.41 -53.12
N ARG A 1127 28.55 -48.43 -52.28
CA ARG A 1127 28.21 -48.37 -50.84
C ARG A 1127 29.13 -47.44 -50.05
N GLY A 1128 30.32 -47.13 -50.55
CA GLY A 1128 31.19 -46.07 -50.08
C GLY A 1128 30.64 -44.69 -50.42
N THR A 1129 30.43 -44.42 -51.72
CA THR A 1129 29.91 -43.12 -52.19
C THR A 1129 28.50 -42.82 -51.68
N VAL A 1130 27.59 -43.80 -51.61
CA VAL A 1130 26.25 -43.60 -51.01
C VAL A 1130 26.32 -43.35 -49.50
N ARG A 1131 27.32 -43.89 -48.77
CA ARG A 1131 27.54 -43.52 -47.37
C ARG A 1131 28.10 -42.10 -47.25
N PHE A 1132 29.10 -41.75 -48.06
CA PHE A 1132 29.66 -40.41 -48.12
C PHE A 1132 28.58 -39.36 -48.45
N LEU A 1133 27.82 -39.57 -49.53
CA LEU A 1133 26.72 -38.71 -49.94
C LEU A 1133 25.58 -38.66 -48.90
N ARG A 1134 25.34 -39.72 -48.12
CA ARG A 1134 24.38 -39.66 -46.99
C ARG A 1134 24.92 -38.86 -45.81
N THR A 1135 26.21 -38.95 -45.48
CA THR A 1135 26.81 -38.08 -44.46
C THR A 1135 26.88 -36.64 -44.92
N GLU A 1136 27.23 -36.39 -46.18
CA GLU A 1136 27.27 -35.05 -46.78
C GLU A 1136 25.87 -34.43 -46.85
N ASN A 1137 24.86 -35.17 -47.33
CA ASN A 1137 23.48 -34.70 -47.36
C ASN A 1137 22.88 -34.53 -45.95
N SER A 1138 23.33 -35.31 -44.96
CA SER A 1138 22.97 -35.11 -43.55
C SER A 1138 23.70 -33.93 -42.90
N TYR A 1139 24.92 -33.61 -43.34
CA TYR A 1139 25.68 -32.44 -42.90
C TYR A 1139 25.07 -31.17 -43.49
N LEU A 1140 24.77 -31.16 -44.79
CA LEU A 1140 24.09 -30.06 -45.49
C LEU A 1140 22.67 -29.82 -44.96
N LYS A 1141 21.84 -30.85 -44.77
CA LYS A 1141 20.52 -30.71 -44.11
C LYS A 1141 20.61 -30.36 -42.63
N GLY A 1142 21.70 -30.71 -41.97
CA GLY A 1142 22.03 -30.27 -40.63
C GLY A 1142 22.66 -28.87 -40.59
N GLN A 1143 23.01 -28.27 -41.74
CA GLN A 1143 23.81 -27.05 -41.79
C GLN A 1143 23.00 -25.81 -41.44
N ASP A 1144 21.70 -25.79 -41.77
CA ASP A 1144 20.80 -24.72 -41.36
C ASP A 1144 20.55 -24.80 -39.84
N LEU A 1145 20.34 -26.00 -39.29
CA LEU A 1145 20.24 -26.21 -37.83
C LEU A 1145 21.55 -25.90 -37.09
N LEU A 1146 22.71 -26.19 -37.70
CA LEU A 1146 24.02 -25.79 -37.19
C LEU A 1146 24.17 -24.26 -37.22
N ARG A 1147 23.78 -23.60 -38.32
CA ARG A 1147 23.76 -22.14 -38.40
C ARG A 1147 22.79 -21.52 -37.38
N GLU A 1148 21.61 -22.09 -37.14
CA GLU A 1148 20.73 -21.67 -36.05
C GLU A 1148 21.42 -21.79 -34.67
N ILE A 1149 22.10 -22.91 -34.41
CA ILE A 1149 22.84 -23.13 -33.15
C ILE A 1149 24.06 -22.21 -33.02
N GLU A 1150 24.73 -21.85 -34.11
CA GLU A 1150 25.86 -20.91 -34.16
C GLU A 1150 25.41 -19.43 -34.17
N LEU A 1151 24.16 -19.14 -34.54
CA LEU A 1151 23.50 -17.83 -34.46
C LEU A 1151 22.87 -17.57 -33.09
N LEU A 1152 22.58 -18.62 -32.30
CA LEU A 1152 22.26 -18.46 -30.89
C LEU A 1152 23.46 -17.81 -30.16
N PRO A 1153 23.23 -16.83 -29.27
CA PRO A 1153 24.32 -16.27 -28.47
C PRO A 1153 25.01 -17.39 -27.68
N PRO A 1154 26.37 -17.47 -27.69
CA PRO A 1154 27.07 -18.47 -26.90
C PRO A 1154 26.67 -18.30 -25.44
N LEU A 1155 26.18 -19.37 -24.82
CA LEU A 1155 25.80 -19.38 -23.41
C LEU A 1155 26.98 -18.81 -22.60
N PRO A 1156 26.77 -17.73 -21.82
CA PRO A 1156 27.82 -17.20 -20.98
C PRO A 1156 28.34 -18.33 -20.10
N GLU A 1157 29.66 -18.58 -20.12
CA GLU A 1157 30.25 -19.49 -19.15
C GLU A 1157 29.79 -19.04 -17.76
N PRO A 1158 29.25 -19.95 -16.93
CA PRO A 1158 28.85 -19.56 -15.58
C PRO A 1158 30.09 -19.03 -14.90
N ILE A 1159 30.11 -17.72 -14.58
CA ILE A 1159 31.29 -17.05 -14.01
C ILE A 1159 31.67 -17.84 -12.77
N THR A 1160 32.68 -18.68 -12.93
CA THR A 1160 33.25 -19.42 -11.82
C THR A 1160 33.77 -18.35 -10.90
N ARG A 1161 33.24 -18.29 -9.67
CA ARG A 1161 33.78 -17.41 -8.65
C ARG A 1161 35.28 -17.69 -8.60
N GLU A 1162 36.09 -16.74 -9.06
CA GLU A 1162 37.50 -16.72 -8.73
C GLU A 1162 37.56 -16.91 -7.21
N GLN A 1163 38.35 -17.88 -6.77
CA GLN A 1163 38.48 -18.15 -5.35
C GLN A 1163 38.92 -16.84 -4.70
N THR A 1164 38.15 -16.37 -3.71
CA THR A 1164 38.40 -15.09 -3.03
C THR A 1164 39.89 -15.00 -2.71
N PRO A 1165 40.62 -14.03 -3.31
CA PRO A 1165 42.05 -13.92 -3.09
C PRO A 1165 42.34 -13.91 -1.59
N PRO A 1166 43.40 -14.59 -1.12
CA PRO A 1166 43.69 -14.70 0.30
C PRO A 1166 43.78 -13.29 0.90
N LEU A 1167 43.22 -13.13 2.11
CA LEU A 1167 43.16 -11.85 2.81
C LEU A 1167 44.57 -11.29 3.05
N VAL A 1168 45.03 -10.45 2.12
CA VAL A 1168 46.20 -9.59 2.33
C VAL A 1168 45.83 -8.60 3.44
N PRO A 1169 46.58 -8.57 4.57
CA PRO A 1169 46.28 -7.64 5.65
C PRO A 1169 46.32 -6.18 5.17
N SER A 1170 45.39 -5.37 5.67
CA SER A 1170 45.34 -3.94 5.38
C SER A 1170 46.56 -3.21 5.95
N THR A 1171 47.64 -3.09 5.18
CA THR A 1171 48.78 -2.24 5.49
C THR A 1171 48.39 -0.77 5.33
N LEU A 1172 47.84 -0.19 6.40
CA LEU A 1172 47.82 1.25 6.58
C LEU A 1172 49.28 1.72 6.72
N SER A 1173 49.78 2.42 5.71
CA SER A 1173 51.11 3.03 5.70
C SER A 1173 51.05 4.36 4.96
N ASP A 1174 50.94 5.45 5.71
CA ASP A 1174 51.17 6.79 5.17
C ASP A 1174 52.68 6.95 4.89
N SER A 1175 53.06 6.86 3.62
CA SER A 1175 54.43 7.12 3.17
C SER A 1175 54.44 7.59 1.72
N GLU A 1176 54.15 8.89 1.51
CA GLU A 1176 54.57 9.61 0.30
C GLU A 1176 56.09 9.79 0.37
N ASP A 1177 56.85 9.07 -0.46
CA ASP A 1177 58.14 9.46 -1.08
C ASP A 1177 58.87 8.22 -1.65
N SER A 1178 58.71 7.99 -2.96
CA SER A 1178 59.65 7.20 -3.78
C SER A 1178 59.37 7.46 -5.26
N ASP A 1179 60.23 8.22 -5.94
CA ASP A 1179 60.21 8.30 -7.41
C ASP A 1179 60.57 6.94 -8.01
N SER A 1180 59.73 6.44 -8.91
CA SER A 1180 60.01 5.25 -9.73
C SER A 1180 59.31 5.38 -11.08
N ASP A 1181 60.10 5.49 -12.16
CA ASP A 1181 59.64 5.65 -13.55
C ASP A 1181 59.07 4.35 -14.15
N GLU A 1182 58.05 3.76 -13.51
CA GLU A 1182 57.19 2.77 -14.16
C GLU A 1182 55.90 3.42 -14.70
N PRO A 1183 55.48 3.11 -15.94
CA PRO A 1183 54.24 3.63 -16.49
C PRO A 1183 53.05 3.04 -15.71
N ALA A 1184 52.35 3.89 -14.97
CA ALA A 1184 51.25 3.47 -14.10
C ALA A 1184 50.24 2.57 -14.85
N PRO A 1185 49.78 1.46 -14.24
CA PRO A 1185 48.86 0.53 -14.89
C PRO A 1185 47.57 1.27 -15.30
N PRO A 1186 46.96 0.90 -16.44
CA PRO A 1186 45.78 1.59 -16.94
C PRO A 1186 44.69 1.60 -15.88
N PRO A 1187 43.98 2.73 -15.68
CA PRO A 1187 42.99 2.85 -14.63
C PRO A 1187 41.94 1.76 -14.78
N THR A 1188 41.62 1.09 -13.67
CA THR A 1188 40.53 0.11 -13.61
C THR A 1188 39.28 0.77 -13.02
N LEU A 1189 38.11 0.20 -13.33
CA LEU A 1189 36.84 0.62 -12.71
C LEU A 1189 36.90 0.60 -11.18
N ARG A 1190 37.65 -0.35 -10.58
CA ARG A 1190 37.83 -0.45 -9.13
C ARG A 1190 38.67 0.71 -8.56
N THR A 1191 39.73 1.13 -9.26
CA THR A 1191 40.53 2.30 -8.87
C THR A 1191 39.75 3.60 -9.04
N LEU A 1192 39.02 3.80 -10.14
CA LEU A 1192 38.20 5.01 -10.32
C LEU A 1192 37.02 5.08 -9.35
N ALA A 1193 36.40 3.93 -9.00
CA ALA A 1193 35.39 3.88 -7.94
C ALA A 1193 35.95 4.22 -6.55
N ALA A 1194 37.24 3.96 -6.29
CA ALA A 1194 37.92 4.37 -5.07
C ALA A 1194 38.25 5.88 -5.09
N GLU A 1195 38.87 6.38 -6.17
CA GLU A 1195 39.13 7.82 -6.35
C GLU A 1195 37.83 8.64 -6.22
N SER A 1196 36.75 8.19 -6.87
CA SER A 1196 35.43 8.82 -6.84
C SER A 1196 34.83 8.85 -5.43
N LYS A 1197 34.88 7.74 -4.67
CA LYS A 1197 34.40 7.70 -3.28
C LYS A 1197 35.23 8.59 -2.33
N LEU A 1198 36.53 8.73 -2.57
CA LEU A 1198 37.40 9.64 -1.81
C LEU A 1198 37.08 11.10 -2.15
N LEU A 1199 37.01 11.46 -3.43
CA LEU A 1199 36.67 12.81 -3.87
C LEU A 1199 35.26 13.22 -3.43
N TYR A 1200 34.30 12.31 -3.46
CA TYR A 1200 32.94 12.54 -2.95
C TYR A 1200 32.94 12.84 -1.44
N ARG A 1201 33.78 12.15 -0.65
CA ARG A 1201 33.99 12.48 0.77
C ARG A 1201 34.69 13.83 0.97
N GLU A 1202 35.69 14.17 0.16
CA GLU A 1202 36.34 15.49 0.19
C GLU A 1202 35.33 16.61 -0.13
N VAL A 1203 34.49 16.42 -1.16
CA VAL A 1203 33.46 17.39 -1.57
C VAL A 1203 32.34 17.52 -0.54
N ILE A 1204 31.86 16.41 0.06
CA ILE A 1204 30.91 16.48 1.18
C ILE A 1204 31.52 17.22 2.37
N LYS A 1205 32.77 16.93 2.74
CA LYS A 1205 33.47 17.64 3.82
C LYS A 1205 33.65 19.13 3.48
N TYR A 1206 33.85 19.46 2.21
CA TYR A 1206 33.89 20.84 1.74
C TYR A 1206 32.52 21.53 1.85
N THR A 1207 31.42 20.91 1.40
CA THR A 1207 30.09 21.55 1.43
C THR A 1207 29.50 21.64 2.84
N SER A 1208 29.67 20.60 3.66
CA SER A 1208 29.21 20.56 5.06
C SER A 1208 30.00 21.46 6.03
N SER A 1209 31.09 22.11 5.58
CA SER A 1209 31.86 23.06 6.40
C SER A 1209 31.79 24.50 5.86
N PRO A 1210 30.63 25.20 5.96
CA PRO A 1210 30.51 26.61 5.61
C PRO A 1210 31.31 27.49 6.60
N ARG A 1211 32.61 27.65 6.33
CA ARG A 1211 33.50 28.55 7.08
C ARG A 1211 33.10 30.01 6.86
N ILE A 1212 32.29 30.52 7.77
CA ILE A 1212 32.07 31.97 7.95
C ILE A 1212 33.43 32.62 8.18
N VAL A 1213 33.67 33.77 7.54
CA VAL A 1213 34.93 34.50 7.65
C VAL A 1213 35.09 35.03 9.08
N ASP A 1214 36.13 34.60 9.78
CA ASP A 1214 36.37 35.01 11.16
C ASP A 1214 36.82 36.47 11.22
N LEU A 1215 35.96 37.31 11.80
CA LEU A 1215 36.20 38.71 12.07
C LEU A 1215 36.54 38.99 13.55
N SER A 1216 36.66 37.97 14.41
CA SER A 1216 36.94 38.12 15.84
C SER A 1216 38.18 38.98 16.11
N ALA A 1217 39.29 38.66 15.43
CA ALA A 1217 40.56 39.39 15.51
C ALA A 1217 40.50 40.84 14.99
N LEU A 1218 39.46 41.20 14.23
CA LEU A 1218 39.18 42.59 13.82
C LEU A 1218 38.16 43.28 14.73
N ARG A 1219 37.20 42.54 15.31
CA ARG A 1219 36.21 43.07 16.26
C ARG A 1219 36.86 43.40 17.61
N ALA A 1220 37.65 42.48 18.17
CA ALA A 1220 38.38 42.70 19.42
C ALA A 1220 39.26 43.95 19.32
N LYS A 1221 40.08 44.05 18.27
CA LYS A 1221 40.96 45.22 18.05
C LYS A 1221 40.22 46.51 17.70
N ARG A 1222 38.98 46.44 17.20
CA ARG A 1222 38.14 47.63 17.00
C ARG A 1222 37.53 48.13 18.32
N ALA A 1223 37.40 47.27 19.33
CA ALA A 1223 37.02 47.67 20.68
C ALA A 1223 38.17 48.32 21.48
N GLU A 1224 39.44 48.02 21.12
CA GLU A 1224 40.64 48.63 21.72
C GLU A 1224 40.87 50.10 21.31
N GLY A 1225 40.06 50.65 20.40
CA GLY A 1225 39.91 52.10 20.16
C GLY A 1225 41.03 52.83 19.41
N ASP A 1226 42.24 52.26 19.32
CA ASP A 1226 43.39 52.93 18.72
C ASP A 1226 43.38 52.95 17.17
N LYS A 1227 43.74 54.10 16.59
CA LYS A 1227 43.68 54.40 15.14
C LYS A 1227 44.97 54.09 14.38
N GLY A 1228 45.90 53.33 14.98
CA GLY A 1228 47.13 52.86 14.35
C GLY A 1228 46.92 51.77 13.28
N LYS A 1229 47.83 51.70 12.29
CA LYS A 1229 47.92 50.58 11.33
C LYS A 1229 48.54 49.34 11.99
N HIS A 1230 47.74 48.61 12.75
CA HIS A 1230 48.20 47.45 13.49
C HIS A 1230 48.44 46.20 12.62
N TRP A 1231 49.55 45.51 12.88
CA TRP A 1231 49.91 44.28 12.18
C TRP A 1231 48.92 43.14 12.48
N THR A 1232 48.55 42.40 11.42
CA THR A 1232 47.75 41.17 11.50
C THR A 1232 48.41 40.09 10.64
N PRO A 1233 48.49 38.82 11.08
CA PRO A 1233 49.03 37.75 10.26
C PRO A 1233 48.22 37.57 8.98
N LYS A 1234 48.87 37.51 7.81
CA LYS A 1234 48.20 37.42 6.49
C LYS A 1234 47.11 36.34 6.46
N LYS A 1235 47.38 35.16 7.04
CA LYS A 1235 46.43 34.04 7.12
C LYS A 1235 45.12 34.35 7.86
N LYS A 1236 45.14 35.29 8.82
CA LYS A 1236 43.94 35.71 9.58
C LYS A 1236 43.20 36.88 8.93
N THR A 1237 43.70 37.46 7.83
CA THR A 1237 42.98 38.55 7.14
C THR A 1237 41.74 38.02 6.42
N PRO A 1238 40.59 38.74 6.43
CA PRO A 1238 39.35 38.27 5.79
C PRO A 1238 39.51 37.91 4.31
N ALA A 1239 40.25 38.72 3.56
CA ALA A 1239 40.52 38.48 2.14
C ALA A 1239 41.31 37.19 1.91
N TYR A 1240 42.26 36.85 2.78
CA TYR A 1240 43.01 35.59 2.67
C TYR A 1240 42.13 34.39 3.05
N GLN A 1241 41.29 34.48 4.08
CA GLN A 1241 40.38 33.39 4.46
C GLN A 1241 39.42 33.04 3.30
N VAL A 1242 38.85 34.05 2.63
CA VAL A 1242 38.01 33.87 1.43
C VAL A 1242 38.81 33.28 0.27
N TRP A 1243 40.03 33.77 0.03
CA TRP A 1243 40.89 33.29 -1.04
C TRP A 1243 41.31 31.82 -0.83
N GLU A 1244 41.74 31.44 0.37
CA GLU A 1244 42.15 30.06 0.72
C GLU A 1244 40.97 29.08 0.51
N ARG A 1245 39.77 29.47 0.93
CA ARG A 1245 38.54 28.70 0.69
C ARG A 1245 38.18 28.57 -0.79
N LYS A 1246 38.33 29.65 -1.57
CA LYS A 1246 38.12 29.62 -3.03
C LYS A 1246 39.12 28.71 -3.74
N MET A 1247 40.41 28.79 -3.39
CA MET A 1247 41.46 27.93 -3.96
C MET A 1247 41.23 26.44 -3.64
N GLU A 1248 40.71 26.13 -2.45
CA GLU A 1248 40.31 24.76 -2.07
C GLU A 1248 39.18 24.24 -2.96
N GLY A 1249 38.15 25.06 -3.23
CA GLY A 1249 37.06 24.71 -4.15
C GLY A 1249 37.53 24.53 -5.59
N GLU A 1250 38.40 25.41 -6.09
CA GLU A 1250 39.00 25.27 -7.42
C GLU A 1250 39.92 24.04 -7.57
N ARG A 1251 40.53 23.57 -6.47
CA ARG A 1251 41.33 22.32 -6.45
C ARG A 1251 40.43 21.11 -6.57
N LEU A 1252 39.32 21.07 -5.83
CA LEU A 1252 38.33 19.98 -5.91
C LEU A 1252 37.63 19.94 -7.26
N SER A 1253 37.28 21.11 -7.83
CA SER A 1253 36.69 21.22 -9.17
C SER A 1253 37.63 20.67 -10.26
N ARG A 1254 38.93 20.98 -10.22
CA ARG A 1254 39.94 20.41 -11.13
C ARG A 1254 40.15 18.90 -10.96
N ARG A 1255 40.15 18.40 -9.71
CA ARG A 1255 40.16 16.95 -9.43
C ARG A 1255 38.92 16.26 -10.03
N LEU A 1256 37.74 16.87 -9.93
CA LEU A 1256 36.50 16.32 -10.48
C LEU A 1256 36.54 16.27 -12.01
N GLN A 1257 36.99 17.34 -12.68
CA GLN A 1257 37.14 17.37 -14.14
C GLN A 1257 38.11 16.28 -14.62
N SER A 1258 39.29 16.16 -14.01
CA SER A 1258 40.27 15.12 -14.38
C SER A 1258 39.74 13.69 -14.15
N LEU A 1259 38.95 13.47 -13.09
CA LEU A 1259 38.30 12.17 -12.88
C LEU A 1259 37.22 11.91 -13.95
N LEU A 1260 36.47 12.93 -14.36
CA LEU A 1260 35.49 12.86 -15.44
C LEU A 1260 36.16 12.48 -16.77
N GLU A 1261 37.26 13.15 -17.11
CA GLU A 1261 38.10 12.84 -18.28
C GLU A 1261 38.61 11.38 -18.23
N LYS A 1262 39.19 10.94 -17.11
CA LYS A 1262 39.60 9.54 -16.89
C LYS A 1262 38.45 8.55 -17.09
N THR A 1263 37.26 8.84 -16.56
CA THR A 1263 36.08 7.97 -16.77
C THR A 1263 35.60 7.96 -18.21
N SER A 1264 35.66 9.10 -18.92
CA SER A 1264 35.23 9.18 -20.32
C SER A 1264 36.15 8.37 -21.25
N HIS A 1265 37.47 8.42 -21.02
CA HIS A 1265 38.45 7.61 -21.73
C HIS A 1265 38.34 6.09 -21.45
N LEU A 1266 37.70 5.72 -20.34
CA LEU A 1266 37.43 4.32 -20.00
C LEU A 1266 36.07 3.84 -20.54
N ALA A 1267 35.13 4.76 -20.76
CA ALA A 1267 33.85 4.49 -21.43
C ALA A 1267 33.96 4.52 -22.98
N SER A 1268 35.04 5.08 -23.51
CA SER A 1268 35.40 5.05 -24.94
C SER A 1268 36.37 3.91 -25.30
N ARG A 1269 36.40 2.84 -24.51
CA ARG A 1269 37.34 1.71 -24.60
C ARG A 1269 36.61 0.38 -24.43
#